data_AF-K3X8S8-F1
#
_entry.id   AF-K3X8S8-F1
#
_cell.length_a   1.000
_cell.length_b   1.000
_cell.length_c   1.000
_cell.angle_alpha   90.00
_cell.angle_beta   90.00
_cell.angle_gamma   90.00
#
_symmetry.space_group_name_H-M   'P 1'
#
loop_
_entity.id
_entity.type
_entity.pdbx_description
1 polymer ?
#
loop_
_entity_poly.entity_id
_entity_poly.type
_entity_poly.pdbx_seq_one_letter_code
_entity_poly.pdbx_strand_id
1 'polypeptide(L)'
;MTASATTTRNQRIHDRYGTFQEAHVQDPAAGPRRERPRGVVLSFVVGCMLVVALFAFSSERVAIAPDAFMNHHAQPHTSEDSTLGVTTTYVRVFARDGNGDVDALVSAQEEPHDGADAWATFNDSLHAIGWSQLWVNTGDLCETELQHSRLARKRRREIMFAAGYAEAALTHHRIDEHFLNVYLTFFPNGDAADLATLHSLQAFLRENLAWMREQVAYYDKHPTLTDNDDAQYWDTIGSILAQFDGLVQGYTRFSRSERPASDIDLFMLNADGDLEDLIPAIQRRANSHTKKDMSVNDKITQSFYKFLKNLKCSALIRILPDFSDVVWGHATWDVYSSMNRIFKHYEVPLPPPSPSSSSSRPASHQKVSGRRRKISMSSSPGYLSSVDDWYLTNAGLGVLETTHGVFNNELYEFVTPKSVLCWLRSKAANFLAEDGMSWAATFAKFNSGTYNDQWMIIDTNKFLPGTGFSKNGFTVLEQLPGYIHVEDMSTVINSVGYWGSYNVPYFASTYERSGFLAAYISTNRSESWSHANCTRAKIFQRDAPQVKSLDDLKRIMRYNNWREDPLSSRHASHAVASRYDLEEDPQWFALDGAIDAKVTSWSRLREQQNGDDGSGPYQLVCEAVSGPTCDQNPVFEWTDKVTALSPHFGQPNHFNFTFHEMVSH
;
A
#
# COMPACT_ATOMS: atom_id res chain seq x y z
N MET A 1 -50.17 -29.47 -3.50
CA MET A 1 -50.56 -28.45 -4.49
C MET A 1 -50.75 -27.14 -3.75
N THR A 2 -50.05 -26.09 -4.23
CA THR A 2 -50.29 -24.64 -4.04
C THR A 2 -50.37 -24.06 -2.62
N ALA A 3 -49.82 -22.91 -2.24
CA ALA A 3 -48.77 -21.96 -2.67
C ALA A 3 -49.13 -20.62 -2.00
N SER A 4 -48.10 -19.81 -1.72
CA SER A 4 -48.14 -18.35 -1.49
C SER A 4 -48.58 -17.83 -0.12
N ALA A 5 -47.62 -17.27 0.64
CA ALA A 5 -47.56 -15.83 0.93
C ALA A 5 -46.45 -15.52 1.95
N THR A 6 -45.29 -15.04 1.50
CA THR A 6 -44.43 -14.11 2.28
C THR A 6 -43.34 -13.58 1.37
N THR A 7 -43.63 -12.49 0.66
CA THR A 7 -42.60 -11.68 -0.02
C THR A 7 -43.06 -10.24 0.06
N THR A 8 -42.67 -9.53 1.12
CA THR A 8 -42.66 -8.06 1.21
C THR A 8 -41.93 -7.64 2.48
N ARG A 9 -40.60 -7.82 2.51
CA ARG A 9 -39.75 -7.14 3.50
C ARG A 9 -38.36 -6.70 2.98
N ASN A 10 -38.04 -6.94 1.71
CA ASN A 10 -36.74 -6.59 1.10
C ASN A 10 -36.76 -5.30 0.25
N GLN A 11 -37.72 -4.40 0.45
CA GLN A 11 -37.88 -3.21 -0.40
C GLN A 11 -38.05 -1.90 0.39
N ARG A 12 -37.64 -1.86 1.67
CA ARG A 12 -37.77 -0.65 2.52
C ARG A 12 -36.47 -0.14 3.14
N ILE A 13 -35.31 -0.57 2.65
CA ILE A 13 -34.00 -0.06 3.12
C ILE A 13 -33.25 0.68 2.01
N HIS A 14 -33.64 0.55 0.74
CA HIS A 14 -33.04 1.30 -0.38
C HIS A 14 -33.59 2.73 -0.60
N ASP A 15 -34.74 3.10 -0.01
CA ASP A 15 -35.42 4.38 -0.29
C ASP A 15 -35.18 5.49 0.75
N ARG A 16 -34.15 5.40 1.61
CA ARG A 16 -33.86 6.46 2.62
C ARG A 16 -32.76 7.46 2.27
N TYR A 17 -32.20 7.38 1.06
CA TYR A 17 -31.22 8.37 0.59
C TYR A 17 -31.53 8.79 -0.84
N GLY A 18 -32.57 9.60 -1.01
CA GLY A 18 -32.89 10.20 -2.31
C GLY A 18 -34.18 11.00 -2.30
N THR A 19 -34.10 12.27 -1.91
CA THR A 19 -34.81 13.43 -2.51
C THR A 19 -34.50 14.68 -1.67
N PHE A 20 -33.62 15.55 -2.17
CA PHE A 20 -33.47 16.91 -1.65
C PHE A 20 -34.46 17.83 -2.37
N GLN A 21 -35.34 18.47 -1.60
CA GLN A 21 -36.21 19.55 -2.07
C GLN A 21 -35.66 20.88 -1.57
N GLU A 22 -35.63 21.85 -2.49
CA GLU A 22 -35.14 23.21 -2.32
C GLU A 22 -35.84 23.95 -1.17
N ALA A 23 -35.06 24.65 -0.34
CA ALA A 23 -35.59 25.64 0.59
C ALA A 23 -34.90 26.99 0.36
N HIS A 24 -35.71 27.96 -0.05
CA HIS A 24 -35.39 29.38 -0.14
C HIS A 24 -34.86 29.92 1.19
N VAL A 25 -33.76 30.69 1.14
CA VAL A 25 -33.31 31.53 2.25
C VAL A 25 -33.46 33.01 1.85
N GLN A 26 -34.23 33.74 2.63
CA GLN A 26 -34.39 35.19 2.58
C GLN A 26 -33.23 35.89 3.29
N ASP A 27 -32.78 36.99 2.70
CA ASP A 27 -31.87 38.01 3.23
C ASP A 27 -32.50 38.76 4.44
N PRO A 28 -31.70 39.21 5.42
CA PRO A 28 -31.70 40.66 5.66
C PRO A 28 -30.36 41.30 6.11
N ALA A 29 -29.98 42.35 5.37
CA ALA A 29 -29.73 43.73 5.80
C ALA A 29 -28.78 44.05 7.01
N ALA A 30 -27.60 44.56 6.65
CA ALA A 30 -26.88 45.77 7.09
C ALA A 30 -26.95 46.36 8.53
N GLY A 31 -25.76 46.41 9.17
CA GLY A 31 -25.16 47.60 9.85
C GLY A 31 -25.06 47.61 11.39
N PRO A 32 -24.22 48.46 12.04
CA PRO A 32 -23.04 49.20 11.58
C PRO A 32 -21.76 49.02 12.44
N ARG A 33 -20.68 49.65 11.94
CA ARG A 33 -19.27 49.73 12.40
C ARG A 33 -19.06 50.16 13.86
N ARG A 34 -17.94 49.70 14.46
CA ARG A 34 -17.17 50.43 15.48
C ARG A 34 -15.65 50.26 15.29
N GLU A 35 -14.96 51.38 15.53
CA GLU A 35 -13.56 51.70 15.23
C GLU A 35 -12.55 51.35 16.35
N ARG A 36 -11.30 51.05 15.90
CA ARG A 36 -9.97 51.43 16.45
C ARG A 36 -9.43 50.79 17.75
N PRO A 37 -8.09 50.86 18.04
CA PRO A 37 -6.99 51.51 17.29
C PRO A 37 -5.72 50.66 17.04
N ARG A 38 -4.88 51.20 16.14
CA ARG A 38 -3.47 50.86 15.92
C ARG A 38 -2.59 51.48 17.01
N GLY A 39 -1.56 50.76 17.45
CA GLY A 39 -0.38 51.27 18.13
C GLY A 39 0.86 51.08 17.26
N VAL A 40 1.69 52.12 17.20
CA VAL A 40 2.86 52.32 16.33
C VAL A 40 4.14 52.24 17.19
N VAL A 41 5.31 52.17 16.51
CA VAL A 41 6.67 52.58 16.94
C VAL A 41 7.54 51.38 17.40
N LEU A 42 8.75 51.09 16.88
CA LEU A 42 9.93 51.96 16.66
C LEU A 42 10.94 51.35 15.64
N SER A 43 11.70 52.24 14.99
CA SER A 43 12.80 52.01 14.03
C SER A 43 14.17 51.76 14.68
N PHE A 44 15.15 51.41 13.82
CA PHE A 44 16.62 51.66 13.83
C PHE A 44 17.59 50.50 14.16
N VAL A 45 18.39 50.05 13.17
CA VAL A 45 19.82 50.39 12.91
C VAL A 45 20.46 49.31 12.00
N VAL A 46 21.16 49.78 10.96
CA VAL A 46 22.03 49.04 10.04
C VAL A 46 23.44 48.86 10.63
N GLY A 47 24.07 47.71 10.39
CA GLY A 47 25.50 47.51 10.62
C GLY A 47 26.07 46.34 9.81
N CYS A 48 26.89 46.65 8.80
CA CYS A 48 27.65 45.72 7.97
C CYS A 48 28.84 45.09 8.73
N MET A 49 29.19 43.82 8.43
CA MET A 49 30.46 43.42 7.78
C MET A 49 30.85 41.93 7.98
N LEU A 50 31.19 41.30 6.85
CA LEU A 50 32.34 40.41 6.58
C LEU A 50 32.40 38.93 7.04
N VAL A 51 32.58 38.08 6.00
CA VAL A 51 33.47 36.90 5.89
C VAL A 51 32.99 35.56 6.47
N VAL A 52 32.60 34.64 5.57
CA VAL A 52 32.99 33.20 5.54
C VAL A 52 32.84 32.74 4.07
N ALA A 53 33.92 32.74 3.29
CA ALA A 53 34.77 31.59 2.96
C ALA A 53 34.13 30.58 1.97
N LEU A 54 34.73 30.56 0.79
CA LEU A 54 34.55 29.61 -0.31
C LEU A 54 34.79 28.17 0.13
N PHE A 55 33.83 27.29 -0.12
CA PHE A 55 34.11 25.91 -0.53
C PHE A 55 33.16 25.54 -1.67
N ALA A 56 33.69 25.64 -2.89
CA ALA A 56 33.07 25.08 -4.07
C ALA A 56 33.20 23.55 -4.00
N PHE A 57 32.08 22.85 -3.82
CA PHE A 57 31.95 21.47 -4.26
C PHE A 57 31.24 21.49 -5.61
N SER A 58 32.02 21.23 -6.67
CA SER A 58 31.52 20.91 -8.00
C SER A 58 30.65 19.66 -7.91
N SER A 59 29.33 19.82 -8.06
CA SER A 59 28.41 18.72 -8.35
C SER A 59 28.06 18.75 -9.83
N GLU A 60 28.95 18.22 -10.66
CA GLU A 60 28.51 17.74 -11.97
C GLU A 60 27.93 16.34 -11.76
N ARG A 61 26.60 16.26 -11.56
CA ARG A 61 25.83 15.04 -11.79
C ARG A 61 25.19 15.14 -13.17
N VAL A 62 25.65 14.28 -14.07
CA VAL A 62 25.11 14.09 -15.41
C VAL A 62 23.72 13.46 -15.29
N ALA A 63 22.74 14.06 -15.97
CA ALA A 63 21.40 13.51 -16.13
C ALA A 63 21.44 12.06 -16.64
N ILE A 64 20.53 11.23 -16.13
CA ILE A 64 20.39 9.83 -16.55
C ILE A 64 19.82 9.84 -17.98
N ALA A 65 20.68 9.62 -18.98
CA ALA A 65 20.22 9.37 -20.35
C ALA A 65 19.74 7.91 -20.48
N PRO A 66 18.58 7.65 -21.10
CA PRO A 66 18.03 6.29 -21.27
C PRO A 66 18.96 5.31 -22.02
N ASP A 67 19.82 5.83 -22.90
CA ASP A 67 20.63 5.02 -23.82
C ASP A 67 21.81 4.27 -23.15
N ALA A 68 22.10 4.55 -21.87
CA ALA A 68 23.26 3.97 -21.19
C ALA A 68 23.02 2.58 -20.56
N PHE A 69 21.78 2.06 -20.56
CA PHE A 69 21.42 0.81 -19.89
C PHE A 69 21.42 -0.44 -20.78
N MET A 70 21.70 -0.31 -22.09
CA MET A 70 21.43 -1.36 -23.09
C MET A 70 22.50 -2.46 -23.26
N ASN A 71 23.41 -2.67 -22.31
CA ASN A 71 24.45 -3.70 -22.45
C ASN A 71 24.61 -4.58 -21.21
N HIS A 72 23.67 -5.50 -20.97
CA HIS A 72 23.99 -6.70 -20.19
C HIS A 72 23.21 -7.94 -20.68
N HIS A 73 23.92 -8.78 -21.43
CA HIS A 73 23.63 -10.21 -21.48
C HIS A 73 24.28 -10.86 -20.25
N ALA A 74 23.48 -11.39 -19.32
CA ALA A 74 23.96 -12.24 -18.24
C ALA A 74 23.67 -13.72 -18.59
N GLN A 75 24.71 -14.54 -18.57
CA GLN A 75 24.63 -16.01 -18.68
C GLN A 75 24.26 -16.62 -17.32
N PRO A 76 23.45 -17.70 -17.27
CA PRO A 76 23.07 -18.33 -16.01
C PRO A 76 24.16 -19.27 -15.48
N HIS A 77 24.46 -19.16 -14.19
CA HIS A 77 25.19 -20.18 -13.45
C HIS A 77 24.21 -21.03 -12.63
N THR A 78 24.42 -22.35 -12.67
CA THR A 78 23.50 -23.41 -12.35
C THR A 78 23.61 -23.93 -10.91
N SER A 79 22.47 -24.18 -10.28
CA SER A 79 22.22 -25.37 -9.46
C SER A 79 20.73 -25.70 -9.51
N GLU A 80 20.40 -26.80 -10.16
CA GLU A 80 19.04 -27.18 -10.58
C GLU A 80 18.28 -27.88 -9.46
N ASP A 81 17.11 -27.34 -9.08
CA ASP A 81 15.96 -28.17 -8.71
C ASP A 81 14.97 -28.16 -9.87
N SER A 82 14.67 -29.36 -10.36
CA SER A 82 14.58 -29.65 -11.80
C SER A 82 13.16 -29.81 -12.34
N THR A 83 12.17 -29.11 -11.79
CA THR A 83 10.85 -29.05 -12.43
C THR A 83 10.53 -27.69 -13.07
N LEU A 84 11.20 -26.60 -12.67
CA LEU A 84 10.93 -25.24 -13.16
C LEU A 84 12.17 -24.37 -13.41
N GLY A 85 13.40 -24.85 -13.13
CA GLY A 85 14.63 -24.06 -13.32
C GLY A 85 14.74 -22.86 -12.37
N VAL A 86 14.20 -23.01 -11.16
CA VAL A 86 14.09 -21.95 -10.15
C VAL A 86 15.28 -21.98 -9.20
N THR A 87 15.85 -20.81 -8.89
CA THR A 87 16.95 -20.67 -7.93
C THR A 87 16.40 -20.31 -6.54
N THR A 88 16.76 -21.09 -5.52
CA THR A 88 16.50 -20.75 -4.11
C THR A 88 17.81 -20.39 -3.41
N THR A 89 17.84 -19.25 -2.72
CA THR A 89 19.02 -18.75 -2.01
C THR A 89 18.67 -18.40 -0.58
N TYR A 90 19.60 -18.65 0.34
CA TYR A 90 19.46 -18.42 1.76
C TYR A 90 20.48 -17.40 2.23
N VAL A 91 20.12 -16.60 3.24
CA VAL A 91 21.06 -15.72 3.93
C VAL A 91 20.85 -15.78 5.44
N ARG A 92 21.95 -15.68 6.18
CA ARG A 92 21.96 -15.41 7.63
C ARG A 92 22.71 -14.11 7.88
N VAL A 93 22.20 -13.25 8.75
CA VAL A 93 22.76 -11.94 9.04
C VAL A 93 22.98 -11.78 10.54
N PHE A 94 24.18 -11.33 10.90
CA PHE A 94 24.59 -10.99 12.26
C PHE A 94 24.97 -9.51 12.32
N ALA A 95 24.11 -8.69 12.93
CA ALA A 95 24.28 -7.25 13.07
C ALA A 95 25.05 -6.94 14.38
N ARG A 96 26.37 -6.73 14.28
CA ARG A 96 27.21 -6.39 15.45
C ARG A 96 27.32 -4.88 15.61
N ASP A 97 26.48 -4.33 16.50
CA ASP A 97 26.31 -2.90 16.78
C ASP A 97 25.97 -2.08 15.53
N GLY A 98 24.91 -1.27 15.54
CA GLY A 98 24.32 -0.62 14.35
C GLY A 98 25.22 0.27 13.45
N ASN A 99 26.53 0.35 13.69
CA ASN A 99 27.56 0.98 12.86
C ASN A 99 28.82 0.08 12.62
N GLY A 100 28.81 -1.19 13.01
CA GLY A 100 29.92 -2.14 12.86
C GLY A 100 29.83 -2.99 11.59
N ASP A 101 30.80 -3.90 11.40
CA ASP A 101 30.78 -4.87 10.30
C ASP A 101 29.57 -5.80 10.43
N VAL A 102 28.74 -5.85 9.39
CA VAL A 102 27.65 -6.82 9.26
C VAL A 102 28.19 -8.08 8.64
N ASP A 103 28.07 -9.20 9.35
CA ASP A 103 28.41 -10.51 8.81
C ASP A 103 27.17 -11.12 8.16
N ALA A 104 27.24 -11.36 6.86
CA ALA A 104 26.15 -11.92 6.07
C ALA A 104 26.65 -13.11 5.26
N LEU A 105 26.07 -14.26 5.53
CA LEU A 105 26.44 -15.54 4.93
C LEU A 105 25.35 -15.95 3.95
N VAL A 106 25.62 -15.78 2.65
CA VAL A 106 24.73 -16.19 1.55
C VAL A 106 25.10 -17.60 1.09
N SER A 107 24.11 -18.48 0.96
CA SER A 107 24.30 -19.88 0.60
C SER A 107 23.21 -20.38 -0.36
N ALA A 108 23.56 -21.35 -1.21
CA ALA A 108 22.61 -22.09 -2.03
C ALA A 108 21.96 -23.27 -1.27
N GLN A 109 22.44 -23.55 -0.05
CA GLN A 109 21.90 -24.59 0.82
C GLN A 109 21.40 -23.95 2.12
N GLU A 110 20.30 -24.48 2.64
CA GLU A 110 19.79 -24.08 3.95
C GLU A 110 20.79 -24.50 5.04
N GLU A 111 21.14 -23.56 5.91
CA GLU A 111 22.04 -23.77 7.03
C GLU A 111 21.34 -23.40 8.35
N PRO A 112 21.66 -24.05 9.48
CA PRO A 112 21.09 -23.71 10.79
C PRO A 112 21.21 -22.22 11.10
N HIS A 113 20.13 -21.60 11.59
CA HIS A 113 20.07 -20.15 11.83
C HIS A 113 20.55 -19.73 13.23
N ASP A 114 21.30 -20.59 13.92
CA ASP A 114 21.69 -20.41 15.32
C ASP A 114 22.42 -19.07 15.56
N GLY A 115 21.80 -18.22 16.38
CA GLY A 115 22.35 -16.92 16.79
C GLY A 115 22.27 -15.81 15.75
N ALA A 116 21.63 -16.04 14.58
CA ALA A 116 21.43 -14.99 13.59
C ALA A 116 20.42 -13.95 14.07
N ASP A 117 20.68 -12.68 13.78
CA ASP A 117 19.74 -11.58 14.04
C ASP A 117 18.59 -11.57 13.02
N ALA A 118 18.86 -12.04 11.79
CA ALA A 118 17.84 -12.35 10.79
C ALA A 118 18.32 -13.45 9.84
N TRP A 119 17.37 -14.16 9.24
CA TRP A 119 17.62 -15.06 8.12
C TRP A 119 16.52 -14.91 7.09
N ALA A 120 16.86 -15.11 5.82
CA ALA A 120 15.90 -15.05 4.75
C ALA A 120 16.13 -16.12 3.70
N THR A 121 15.04 -16.47 3.02
CA THR A 121 15.02 -17.40 1.88
C THR A 121 14.36 -16.68 0.71
N PHE A 122 15.00 -16.71 -0.45
CA PHE A 122 14.49 -16.12 -1.67
C PHE A 122 14.42 -17.19 -2.77
N ASN A 123 13.22 -17.40 -3.28
CA ASN A 123 12.94 -18.25 -4.42
C ASN A 123 12.59 -17.35 -5.61
N ASP A 124 13.48 -17.30 -6.62
CA ASP A 124 13.29 -16.44 -7.79
C ASP A 124 12.44 -17.11 -8.87
N SER A 125 11.17 -17.37 -8.55
CA SER A 125 10.21 -18.01 -9.46
C SER A 125 9.45 -17.05 -10.37
N LEU A 126 9.86 -15.78 -10.50
CA LEU A 126 9.15 -14.75 -11.30
C LEU A 126 8.83 -15.22 -12.72
N HIS A 127 9.80 -15.80 -13.43
CA HIS A 127 9.58 -16.29 -14.80
C HIS A 127 8.79 -17.60 -14.89
N ALA A 128 8.74 -18.37 -13.79
CA ALA A 128 8.04 -19.65 -13.77
C ALA A 128 6.56 -19.49 -13.44
N ILE A 129 6.21 -18.63 -12.47
CA ILE A 129 4.85 -18.50 -11.94
C ILE A 129 4.35 -17.05 -11.83
N GLY A 130 5.13 -16.07 -12.28
CA GLY A 130 4.79 -14.65 -12.22
C GLY A 130 5.05 -13.98 -10.86
N TRP A 131 5.59 -14.73 -9.89
CA TRP A 131 5.97 -14.25 -8.56
C TRP A 131 7.30 -14.87 -8.14
N SER A 132 8.25 -14.05 -7.69
CA SER A 132 9.28 -14.55 -6.76
C SER A 132 8.69 -14.63 -5.35
N GLN A 133 9.32 -15.39 -4.45
CA GLN A 133 8.85 -15.55 -3.07
C GLN A 133 10.00 -15.28 -2.10
N LEU A 134 9.72 -14.54 -1.02
CA LEU A 134 10.69 -14.14 -0.02
C LEU A 134 10.14 -14.38 1.39
N TRP A 135 10.88 -15.13 2.19
CA TRP A 135 10.61 -15.28 3.62
C TRP A 135 11.72 -14.61 4.40
N VAL A 136 11.39 -13.65 5.27
CA VAL A 136 12.35 -12.98 6.17
C VAL A 136 11.91 -13.22 7.61
N ASN A 137 12.80 -13.83 8.38
CA ASN A 137 12.59 -14.15 9.78
C ASN A 137 13.64 -13.47 10.63
N THR A 138 13.28 -13.14 11.86
CA THR A 138 14.16 -12.44 12.79
C THR A 138 14.54 -13.25 14.02
N GLY A 139 15.72 -13.01 14.58
CA GLY A 139 16.14 -13.57 15.86
C GLY A 139 15.21 -13.19 17.02
N ASP A 140 15.26 -13.96 18.10
CA ASP A 140 14.51 -13.70 19.32
C ASP A 140 15.28 -12.77 20.26
N LEU A 141 14.54 -11.97 21.03
CA LEU A 141 15.09 -11.31 22.20
C LEU A 141 15.20 -12.32 23.34
N CYS A 142 16.37 -12.39 23.98
CA CYS A 142 16.56 -13.20 25.16
C CYS A 142 15.91 -12.57 26.42
N GLU A 143 15.75 -13.39 27.45
CA GLU A 143 15.11 -12.98 28.72
C GLU A 143 15.78 -11.74 29.35
N THR A 144 17.11 -11.66 29.28
CA THR A 144 17.85 -10.50 29.83
C THR A 144 17.59 -9.22 29.03
N GLU A 145 17.46 -9.31 27.70
CA GLU A 145 17.10 -8.16 26.86
C GLU A 145 15.68 -7.68 27.17
N LEU A 146 14.74 -8.61 27.32
CA LEU A 146 13.33 -8.31 27.62
C LEU A 146 13.13 -7.62 28.98
N GLN A 147 13.99 -7.91 29.97
CA GLN A 147 13.95 -7.26 31.28
C GLN A 147 14.37 -5.78 31.26
N HIS A 148 15.02 -5.31 30.19
CA HIS A 148 15.53 -3.95 30.08
C HIS A 148 14.94 -3.23 28.86
N SER A 149 13.91 -2.41 29.06
CA SER A 149 13.15 -1.75 27.96
C SER A 149 14.00 -1.01 26.92
N ARG A 150 15.04 -0.29 27.36
CA ARG A 150 15.99 0.39 26.46
C ARG A 150 16.84 -0.59 25.65
N LEU A 151 17.28 -1.68 26.28
CA LEU A 151 18.07 -2.72 25.62
C LEU A 151 17.20 -3.50 24.63
N ALA A 152 16.00 -3.93 25.04
CA ALA A 152 15.03 -4.58 24.16
C ALA A 152 14.74 -3.72 22.92
N ARG A 153 14.57 -2.41 23.08
CA ARG A 153 14.37 -1.49 21.95
C ARG A 153 15.58 -1.43 21.03
N LYS A 154 16.80 -1.25 21.57
CA LYS A 154 18.04 -1.28 20.78
C LYS A 154 18.14 -2.56 19.97
N ARG A 155 17.94 -3.70 20.62
CA ARG A 155 18.05 -5.04 20.02
C ARG A 155 16.99 -5.30 18.95
N ARG A 156 15.73 -4.88 19.17
CA ARG A 156 14.71 -4.93 18.11
C ARG A 156 15.13 -4.18 16.86
N ARG A 157 15.73 -2.99 16.99
CA ARG A 157 16.19 -2.21 15.83
C ARG A 157 17.36 -2.90 15.12
N GLU A 158 18.31 -3.48 15.85
CA GLU A 158 19.41 -4.25 15.26
C GLU A 158 18.93 -5.48 14.50
N ILE A 159 17.95 -6.19 15.08
CA ILE A 159 17.26 -7.32 14.44
C ILE A 159 16.51 -6.88 13.17
N MET A 160 15.76 -5.78 13.24
CA MET A 160 15.03 -5.27 12.07
C MET A 160 15.97 -4.76 10.98
N PHE A 161 17.10 -4.15 11.37
CA PHE A 161 18.18 -3.81 10.45
C PHE A 161 18.73 -5.05 9.75
N ALA A 162 19.02 -6.12 10.49
CA ALA A 162 19.44 -7.39 9.90
C ALA A 162 18.40 -7.95 8.91
N ALA A 163 17.10 -7.79 9.20
CA ALA A 163 16.02 -8.22 8.32
C ALA A 163 16.01 -7.49 6.97
N GLY A 164 16.17 -6.16 6.97
CA GLY A 164 16.27 -5.38 5.73
C GLY A 164 17.54 -5.70 4.94
N TYR A 165 18.65 -5.89 5.65
CA TYR A 165 19.92 -6.30 5.03
C TYR A 165 19.80 -7.67 4.36
N ALA A 166 19.17 -8.64 5.03
CA ALA A 166 18.92 -9.98 4.51
C ALA A 166 18.09 -9.94 3.22
N GLU A 167 17.02 -9.15 3.19
CA GLU A 167 16.23 -8.96 1.97
C GLU A 167 17.08 -8.41 0.82
N ALA A 168 17.78 -7.29 1.04
CA ALA A 168 18.60 -6.71 -0.02
C ALA A 168 19.74 -7.62 -0.48
N ALA A 169 20.36 -8.39 0.42
CA ALA A 169 21.38 -9.36 0.07
C ALA A 169 20.88 -10.38 -0.96
N LEU A 170 19.63 -10.83 -0.82
CA LEU A 170 19.02 -11.81 -1.72
C LEU A 170 18.38 -11.18 -2.96
N THR A 171 17.86 -9.95 -2.87
CA THR A 171 17.03 -9.36 -3.94
C THR A 171 17.67 -8.16 -4.65
N HIS A 172 18.91 -7.79 -4.36
CA HIS A 172 19.58 -6.59 -4.93
C HIS A 172 19.47 -6.48 -6.45
N HIS A 173 19.61 -7.57 -7.20
CA HIS A 173 19.47 -7.54 -8.66
C HIS A 173 18.04 -7.20 -9.10
N ARG A 174 17.03 -7.82 -8.47
CA ARG A 174 15.62 -7.51 -8.73
C ARG A 174 15.26 -6.08 -8.31
N ILE A 175 15.93 -5.55 -7.27
CA ILE A 175 15.80 -4.13 -6.86
C ILE A 175 16.33 -3.21 -7.96
N ASP A 176 17.49 -3.52 -8.58
CA ASP A 176 18.02 -2.72 -9.71
C ASP A 176 17.01 -2.66 -10.86
N GLU A 177 16.45 -3.80 -11.25
CA GLU A 177 15.47 -3.91 -12.34
C GLU A 177 14.17 -3.15 -12.03
N HIS A 178 13.59 -3.39 -10.85
CA HIS A 178 12.33 -2.76 -10.44
C HIS A 178 12.48 -1.26 -10.23
N PHE A 179 13.57 -0.81 -9.63
CA PHE A 179 13.84 0.61 -9.45
C PHE A 179 13.86 1.36 -10.78
N LEU A 180 14.50 0.80 -11.81
CA LEU A 180 14.54 1.42 -13.14
C LEU A 180 13.16 1.51 -13.78
N ASN A 181 12.35 0.45 -13.66
CA ASN A 181 10.98 0.44 -14.17
C ASN A 181 10.13 1.54 -13.51
N VAL A 182 10.18 1.64 -12.18
CA VAL A 182 9.44 2.65 -11.40
C VAL A 182 9.95 4.07 -11.69
N TYR A 183 11.27 4.27 -11.65
CA TYR A 183 11.89 5.58 -11.89
C TYR A 183 11.48 6.15 -13.26
N LEU A 184 11.59 5.34 -14.31
CA LEU A 184 11.23 5.74 -15.66
C LEU A 184 9.72 5.87 -15.87
N THR A 185 8.89 5.30 -15.00
CA THR A 185 7.43 5.53 -15.01
C THR A 185 7.10 6.94 -14.53
N PHE A 186 7.71 7.39 -13.43
CA PHE A 186 7.45 8.72 -12.87
C PHE A 186 8.22 9.86 -13.56
N PHE A 187 9.38 9.55 -14.15
CA PHE A 187 10.25 10.53 -14.82
C PHE A 187 10.62 10.08 -16.25
N PRO A 188 9.62 9.90 -17.14
CA PRO A 188 9.81 9.25 -18.44
C PRO A 188 10.57 10.10 -19.47
N ASN A 189 10.56 11.44 -19.35
CA ASN A 189 11.16 12.33 -20.34
C ASN A 189 12.64 12.60 -20.03
N GLY A 190 13.02 12.55 -18.75
CA GLY A 190 14.37 12.88 -18.29
C GLY A 190 14.78 14.32 -18.59
N ASP A 191 13.81 15.19 -18.86
CA ASP A 191 14.02 16.58 -19.22
C ASP A 191 14.23 17.48 -18.00
N ALA A 192 14.41 18.79 -18.22
CA ALA A 192 14.62 19.74 -17.14
C ALA A 192 13.44 19.84 -16.15
N ALA A 193 12.21 19.54 -16.59
CA ALA A 193 11.02 19.59 -15.74
C ALA A 193 10.93 18.34 -14.85
N ASP A 194 11.22 17.16 -15.41
CA ASP A 194 11.32 15.91 -14.66
C ASP A 194 12.43 16.03 -13.60
N LEU A 195 13.61 16.52 -13.98
CA LEU A 195 14.74 16.71 -13.05
C LEU A 195 14.42 17.71 -11.93
N ALA A 196 13.73 18.81 -12.24
CA ALA A 196 13.31 19.79 -11.24
C ALA A 196 12.28 19.22 -10.24
N THR A 197 11.33 18.42 -10.75
CA THR A 197 10.34 17.71 -9.93
C THR A 197 11.03 16.69 -9.02
N LEU A 198 11.91 15.86 -9.58
CA LEU A 198 12.69 14.86 -8.85
C LEU A 198 13.53 15.49 -7.73
N HIS A 199 14.25 16.58 -8.02
CA HIS A 199 15.05 17.27 -7.00
C HIS A 199 14.19 17.79 -5.84
N SER A 200 13.02 18.36 -6.15
CA SER A 200 12.10 18.88 -5.16
C SER A 200 11.45 17.76 -4.33
N LEU A 201 11.14 16.63 -4.97
CA LEU A 201 10.66 15.42 -4.30
C LEU A 201 11.70 14.84 -3.36
N GLN A 202 12.93 14.64 -3.81
CA GLN A 202 14.00 14.16 -2.95
C GLN A 202 14.29 15.13 -1.80
N ALA A 203 14.15 16.44 -1.99
CA ALA A 203 14.26 17.41 -0.90
C ALA A 203 13.16 17.23 0.15
N PHE A 204 11.90 17.09 -0.28
CA PHE A 204 10.77 16.79 0.61
C PHE A 204 11.00 15.49 1.39
N LEU A 205 11.39 14.42 0.70
CA LEU A 205 11.61 13.10 1.30
C LEU A 205 12.76 13.13 2.32
N ARG A 206 13.85 13.88 2.05
CA ARG A 206 14.94 14.05 3.02
C ARG A 206 14.47 14.79 4.27
N GLU A 207 13.70 15.86 4.13
CA GLU A 207 13.12 16.58 5.28
C GLU A 207 12.17 15.68 6.07
N ASN A 208 11.34 14.89 5.38
CA ASN A 208 10.41 13.95 5.98
C ASN A 208 11.12 12.85 6.78
N LEU A 209 12.10 12.19 6.17
CA LEU A 209 12.89 11.16 6.82
C LEU A 209 13.67 11.72 8.02
N ALA A 210 14.25 12.91 7.90
CA ALA A 210 14.92 13.58 9.01
C ALA A 210 13.97 13.86 10.17
N TRP A 211 12.78 14.41 9.89
CA TRP A 211 11.76 14.68 10.91
C TRP A 211 11.30 13.41 11.62
N MET A 212 11.06 12.31 10.89
CA MET A 212 10.70 11.03 11.52
C MET A 212 11.81 10.51 12.45
N ARG A 213 13.08 10.61 12.02
CA ARG A 213 14.23 10.25 12.88
C ARG A 213 14.31 11.13 14.12
N GLU A 214 14.03 12.43 14.01
CA GLU A 214 13.96 13.34 15.16
C GLU A 214 12.85 12.94 16.14
N GLN A 215 11.67 12.55 15.65
CA GLN A 215 10.58 12.05 16.49
C GLN A 215 10.98 10.76 17.21
N VAL A 216 11.54 9.78 16.50
CA VAL A 216 12.05 8.54 17.12
C VAL A 216 13.06 8.86 18.23
N ALA A 217 14.03 9.73 17.95
CA ALA A 217 15.04 10.13 18.94
C ALA A 217 14.44 10.91 20.13
N TYR A 218 13.38 11.68 19.91
CA TYR A 218 12.65 12.36 20.96
C TYR A 218 11.99 11.35 21.92
N TYR A 219 11.22 10.39 21.40
CA TYR A 219 10.56 9.37 22.23
C TYR A 219 11.57 8.44 22.93
N ASP A 220 12.74 8.20 22.33
CA ASP A 220 13.81 7.44 22.98
C ASP A 220 14.36 8.11 24.26
N LYS A 221 14.48 9.44 24.24
CA LYS A 221 15.01 10.23 25.36
C LYS A 221 14.00 10.46 26.48
N HIS A 222 12.71 10.22 26.23
CA HIS A 222 11.63 10.48 27.17
C HIS A 222 10.95 9.17 27.60
N PRO A 223 11.64 8.28 28.35
CA PRO A 223 11.11 6.99 28.75
C PRO A 223 9.93 7.10 29.74
N THR A 224 9.63 8.29 30.27
CA THR A 224 8.43 8.51 31.09
C THR A 224 7.17 8.65 30.25
N LEU A 225 7.30 8.78 28.92
CA LEU A 225 6.19 8.75 27.97
C LEU A 225 5.86 7.32 27.50
N THR A 226 6.57 6.29 27.99
CA THR A 226 6.46 4.90 27.50
C THR A 226 5.09 4.27 27.67
N ASP A 227 4.23 4.87 28.48
CA ASP A 227 2.90 4.35 28.77
C ASP A 227 1.84 4.96 27.82
N ASN A 228 2.24 5.82 26.88
CA ASN A 228 1.34 6.37 25.88
C ASN A 228 1.44 5.63 24.53
N ASP A 229 0.33 5.62 23.80
CA ASP A 229 0.23 4.93 22.51
C ASP A 229 1.14 5.54 21.43
N ASP A 230 1.63 6.77 21.64
CA ASP A 230 2.58 7.42 20.73
C ASP A 230 3.99 6.85 20.90
N ALA A 231 4.42 6.50 22.12
CA ALA A 231 5.72 5.90 22.37
C ALA A 231 5.82 4.51 21.72
N GLN A 232 4.77 3.68 21.80
CA GLN A 232 4.73 2.39 21.11
C GLN A 232 4.76 2.57 19.58
N TYR A 233 4.03 3.57 19.07
CA TYR A 233 4.04 3.92 17.65
C TYR A 233 5.45 4.33 17.19
N TRP A 234 6.13 5.25 17.88
CA TRP A 234 7.47 5.70 17.50
C TRP A 234 8.57 4.66 17.73
N ASP A 235 8.42 3.74 18.68
CA ASP A 235 9.29 2.55 18.80
C ASP A 235 9.18 1.67 17.53
N THR A 236 7.94 1.50 17.04
CA THR A 236 7.63 0.74 15.82
C THR A 236 8.16 1.45 14.57
N ILE A 237 7.93 2.75 14.41
CA ILE A 237 8.50 3.54 13.31
C ILE A 237 10.03 3.47 13.34
N GLY A 238 10.67 3.58 14.51
CA GLY A 238 12.11 3.41 14.64
C GLY A 238 12.61 2.03 14.21
N SER A 239 11.81 0.99 14.42
CA SER A 239 12.11 -0.39 13.98
C SER A 239 11.95 -0.55 12.46
N ILE A 240 10.93 0.08 11.87
CA ILE A 240 10.73 0.11 10.41
C ILE A 240 11.86 0.90 9.72
N LEU A 241 12.26 2.04 10.27
CA LEU A 241 13.38 2.82 9.76
C LEU A 241 14.71 2.07 9.87
N ALA A 242 14.90 1.26 10.93
CA ALA A 242 16.06 0.39 11.04
C ALA A 242 16.05 -0.71 9.95
N GLN A 243 14.89 -1.29 9.64
CA GLN A 243 14.75 -2.21 8.50
C GLN A 243 15.12 -1.52 7.18
N PHE A 244 14.67 -0.30 6.98
CA PHE A 244 15.06 0.49 5.82
C PHE A 244 16.57 0.75 5.74
N ASP A 245 17.20 1.14 6.85
CA ASP A 245 18.66 1.32 6.92
C ASP A 245 19.42 0.03 6.56
N GLY A 246 18.90 -1.12 7.02
CA GLY A 246 19.40 -2.45 6.66
C GLY A 246 19.30 -2.73 5.17
N LEU A 247 18.14 -2.46 4.56
CA LEU A 247 17.91 -2.60 3.12
C LEU A 247 18.91 -1.75 2.32
N VAL A 248 19.09 -0.48 2.68
CA VAL A 248 20.03 0.43 2.02
C VAL A 248 21.46 -0.10 2.11
N GLN A 249 21.91 -0.52 3.30
CA GLN A 249 23.28 -0.99 3.48
C GLN A 249 23.52 -2.33 2.76
N GLY A 250 22.57 -3.27 2.84
CA GLY A 250 22.63 -4.53 2.11
C GLY A 250 22.66 -4.29 0.60
N TYR A 251 21.78 -3.44 0.08
CA TYR A 251 21.75 -3.11 -1.34
C TYR A 251 23.08 -2.48 -1.80
N THR A 252 23.61 -1.53 -1.03
CA THR A 252 24.91 -0.91 -1.30
C THR A 252 26.06 -1.94 -1.33
N ARG A 253 25.99 -2.98 -0.49
CA ARG A 253 27.04 -4.01 -0.40
C ARG A 253 27.02 -5.00 -1.56
N PHE A 254 25.83 -5.36 -2.04
CA PHE A 254 25.64 -6.46 -2.98
C PHE A 254 25.33 -6.00 -4.41
N SER A 255 24.69 -4.84 -4.61
CA SER A 255 24.40 -4.33 -5.95
C SER A 255 25.68 -4.21 -6.78
N ARG A 256 25.57 -4.61 -8.04
CA ARG A 256 26.63 -4.53 -9.05
C ARG A 256 26.29 -3.52 -10.14
N SER A 257 25.20 -2.78 -9.98
CA SER A 257 24.82 -1.71 -10.90
C SER A 257 25.93 -0.67 -11.00
N GLU A 258 26.21 -0.18 -12.22
CA GLU A 258 27.14 0.93 -12.43
C GLU A 258 26.65 2.22 -11.79
N ARG A 259 25.33 2.36 -11.62
CA ARG A 259 24.65 3.50 -11.02
C ARG A 259 23.61 2.97 -10.02
N PRO A 260 24.05 2.48 -8.85
CA PRO A 260 23.13 1.97 -7.85
C PRO A 260 22.23 3.09 -7.34
N ALA A 261 20.98 2.74 -7.00
CA ALA A 261 20.05 3.65 -6.35
C ALA A 261 20.65 4.18 -5.03
N SER A 262 20.52 5.49 -4.77
CA SER A 262 20.93 6.06 -3.49
C SER A 262 19.93 5.72 -2.38
N ASP A 263 20.28 6.03 -1.13
CA ASP A 263 19.40 5.89 0.03
C ASP A 263 18.05 6.59 -0.19
N ILE A 264 18.08 7.84 -0.68
CA ILE A 264 16.85 8.59 -0.95
C ILE A 264 16.07 8.03 -2.15
N ASP A 265 16.74 7.40 -3.10
CA ASP A 265 16.08 6.74 -4.24
C ASP A 265 15.34 5.48 -3.79
N LEU A 266 15.93 4.70 -2.88
CA LEU A 266 15.27 3.54 -2.26
C LEU A 266 14.13 3.96 -1.31
N PHE A 267 14.26 5.10 -0.62
CA PHE A 267 13.18 5.66 0.18
C PHE A 267 12.02 6.13 -0.71
N MET A 268 12.33 6.77 -1.84
CA MET A 268 11.36 7.14 -2.87
C MET A 268 10.68 5.91 -3.46
N LEU A 269 11.44 4.83 -3.72
CA LEU A 269 10.90 3.55 -4.19
C LEU A 269 9.85 3.00 -3.20
N ASN A 270 10.13 3.02 -1.90
CA ASN A 270 9.15 2.59 -0.88
C ASN A 270 7.93 3.52 -0.78
N ALA A 271 8.05 4.77 -1.24
CA ALA A 271 6.98 5.76 -1.24
C ALA A 271 6.17 5.76 -2.54
N ASP A 272 6.24 4.70 -3.37
CA ASP A 272 5.62 4.60 -4.69
C ASP A 272 4.18 5.13 -4.76
N GLY A 273 3.27 4.56 -3.98
CA GLY A 273 1.88 5.05 -3.92
C GLY A 273 1.74 6.44 -3.31
N ASP A 274 2.64 6.85 -2.39
CA ASP A 274 2.67 8.23 -1.89
C ASP A 274 3.07 9.23 -2.99
N LEU A 275 3.84 8.81 -4.01
CA LEU A 275 4.30 9.68 -5.11
C LEU A 275 3.14 10.25 -5.92
N GLU A 276 2.03 9.52 -6.02
CA GLU A 276 0.83 9.93 -6.75
C GLU A 276 0.22 11.23 -6.20
N ASP A 277 0.39 11.49 -4.90
CA ASP A 277 -0.06 12.71 -4.25
C ASP A 277 1.08 13.72 -4.03
N LEU A 278 2.30 13.23 -3.75
CA LEU A 278 3.46 14.07 -3.50
C LEU A 278 3.89 14.87 -4.74
N ILE A 279 3.99 14.21 -5.90
CA ILE A 279 4.44 14.87 -7.14
C ILE A 279 3.50 16.03 -7.51
N PRO A 280 2.17 15.83 -7.58
CA PRO A 280 1.24 16.94 -7.80
C PRO A 280 1.31 18.02 -6.71
N ALA A 281 1.49 17.66 -5.43
CA ALA A 281 1.62 18.64 -4.35
C ALA A 281 2.87 19.54 -4.52
N ILE A 282 4.00 18.95 -4.90
CA ILE A 282 5.27 19.63 -5.13
C ILE A 282 5.17 20.55 -6.36
N GLN A 283 4.67 20.03 -7.48
CA GLN A 283 4.49 20.80 -8.71
C GLN A 283 3.59 22.02 -8.49
N ARG A 284 2.51 21.87 -7.69
CA ARG A 284 1.64 23.01 -7.33
C ARG A 284 2.36 24.06 -6.49
N ARG A 285 3.21 23.68 -5.54
CA ARG A 285 4.02 24.63 -4.74
C ARG A 285 5.04 25.38 -5.59
N ALA A 286 5.65 24.71 -6.56
CA ALA A 286 6.54 25.36 -7.51
C ALA A 286 5.77 26.39 -8.38
N ASN A 287 4.57 26.02 -8.83
CA ASN A 287 3.73 26.85 -9.70
C ASN A 287 2.95 27.96 -8.97
N SER A 288 2.79 27.91 -7.64
CA SER A 288 2.09 28.98 -6.90
C SER A 288 2.78 30.35 -6.97
N HIS A 289 4.03 30.38 -7.45
CA HIS A 289 4.80 31.61 -7.70
C HIS A 289 4.50 32.23 -9.06
N THR A 290 3.83 31.52 -9.98
CA THR A 290 3.39 32.03 -11.27
C THR A 290 1.87 32.22 -11.23
N LYS A 291 1.41 33.41 -10.81
CA LYS A 291 -0.01 33.79 -10.82
C LYS A 291 -0.58 33.77 -12.25
N LYS A 292 -1.06 32.61 -12.70
CA LYS A 292 -2.03 32.51 -13.79
C LYS A 292 -3.26 31.81 -13.24
N ASP A 293 -4.32 32.58 -13.06
CA ASP A 293 -5.66 32.08 -12.76
C ASP A 293 -6.09 31.15 -13.89
N MET A 294 -5.95 29.83 -13.67
CA MET A 294 -6.67 28.84 -14.45
C MET A 294 -8.04 28.63 -13.82
N SER A 295 -9.08 28.74 -14.65
CA SER A 295 -10.46 28.52 -14.21
C SER A 295 -10.65 27.08 -13.70
N VAL A 296 -11.60 26.87 -12.79
CA VAL A 296 -11.99 25.53 -12.29
C VAL A 296 -12.37 24.60 -13.46
N ASN A 297 -12.90 25.16 -14.55
CA ASN A 297 -13.24 24.42 -15.77
C ASN A 297 -12.00 23.98 -16.57
N ASP A 298 -10.91 24.77 -16.60
CA ASP A 298 -9.65 24.39 -17.26
C ASP A 298 -8.86 23.36 -16.44
N LYS A 299 -9.06 23.30 -15.12
CA LYS A 299 -8.41 22.33 -14.22
C LYS A 299 -9.02 20.92 -14.30
N ILE A 300 -10.26 20.78 -14.76
CA ILE A 300 -11.01 19.50 -14.77
C ILE A 300 -11.04 18.84 -16.16
N THR A 301 -10.73 19.57 -17.24
CA THR A 301 -10.95 19.09 -18.61
C THR A 301 -9.75 18.48 -19.33
N GLN A 302 -8.55 18.39 -18.72
CA GLN A 302 -7.34 17.91 -19.42
C GLN A 302 -6.55 16.80 -18.69
N SER A 303 -7.11 15.71 -18.19
CA SER A 303 -8.38 15.07 -18.51
C SER A 303 -8.79 14.18 -17.33
N PHE A 304 -10.08 14.16 -17.00
CA PHE A 304 -10.65 13.18 -16.07
C PHE A 304 -10.13 11.76 -16.33
N TYR A 305 -9.92 11.39 -17.59
CA TYR A 305 -9.42 10.07 -17.99
C TYR A 305 -7.92 9.83 -17.74
N LYS A 306 -7.07 10.85 -17.87
CA LYS A 306 -5.65 10.75 -17.44
C LYS A 306 -5.55 10.66 -15.92
N PHE A 307 -6.51 11.23 -15.20
CA PHE A 307 -6.61 11.11 -13.74
C PHE A 307 -7.22 9.76 -13.31
N LEU A 308 -8.19 9.19 -14.04
CA LEU A 308 -8.73 7.85 -13.76
C LEU A 308 -7.65 6.76 -13.77
N LYS A 309 -6.54 6.97 -14.50
CA LYS A 309 -5.36 6.09 -14.48
C LYS A 309 -4.61 6.11 -13.12
N ASN A 310 -4.83 7.13 -12.30
CA ASN A 310 -4.30 7.21 -10.93
C ASN A 310 -5.30 6.66 -9.89
N LEU A 311 -6.43 6.08 -10.34
CA LEU A 311 -7.36 5.39 -9.47
C LEU A 311 -7.09 3.89 -9.58
N LYS A 312 -6.67 3.28 -8.47
CA LYS A 312 -6.10 1.94 -8.51
C LYS A 312 -6.87 0.93 -7.69
N CYS A 313 -7.12 -0.20 -8.34
CA CYS A 313 -7.51 -1.47 -7.76
C CYS A 313 -9.01 -1.71 -7.60
N SER A 314 -9.36 -3.00 -7.56
CA SER A 314 -10.70 -3.48 -7.22
C SER A 314 -10.60 -4.50 -6.10
N ALA A 315 -11.54 -4.44 -5.15
CA ALA A 315 -11.62 -5.42 -4.07
C ALA A 315 -13.05 -5.93 -3.87
N LEU A 316 -13.16 -7.19 -3.44
CA LEU A 316 -14.44 -7.80 -3.07
C LEU A 316 -14.27 -8.63 -1.80
N ILE A 317 -15.14 -8.41 -0.83
CA ILE A 317 -15.28 -9.21 0.39
C ILE A 317 -16.68 -9.81 0.36
N ARG A 318 -16.79 -11.13 0.48
CA ARG A 318 -18.04 -11.87 0.27
C ARG A 318 -18.24 -12.90 1.38
N ILE A 319 -19.35 -12.76 2.11
CA ILE A 319 -19.83 -13.79 3.05
C ILE A 319 -20.57 -14.85 2.24
N LEU A 320 -20.17 -16.12 2.26
CA LEU A 320 -20.85 -17.14 1.45
C LEU A 320 -22.35 -17.27 1.81
N PRO A 321 -23.23 -17.71 0.88
CA PRO A 321 -24.68 -17.68 1.10
C PRO A 321 -25.19 -18.40 2.36
N ASP A 322 -24.47 -19.42 2.81
CA ASP A 322 -24.76 -20.21 4.02
C ASP A 322 -23.97 -19.74 5.25
N PHE A 323 -23.26 -18.60 5.14
CA PHE A 323 -22.38 -18.03 6.15
C PHE A 323 -21.25 -18.97 6.59
N SER A 324 -20.96 -20.04 5.85
CA SER A 324 -19.92 -21.02 6.20
C SER A 324 -18.52 -20.43 6.20
N ASP A 325 -18.28 -19.44 5.36
CA ASP A 325 -16.98 -18.79 5.18
C ASP A 325 -17.18 -17.32 4.76
N VAL A 326 -16.12 -16.54 4.90
CA VAL A 326 -15.97 -15.24 4.24
C VAL A 326 -14.74 -15.32 3.35
N VAL A 327 -14.93 -15.05 2.06
CA VAL A 327 -13.86 -14.99 1.05
C VAL A 327 -13.60 -13.54 0.70
N TRP A 328 -12.35 -13.18 0.44
CA TRP A 328 -12.02 -11.84 -0.04
C TRP A 328 -10.88 -11.87 -1.04
N GLY A 329 -10.91 -10.89 -1.94
CA GLY A 329 -9.94 -10.78 -3.01
C GLY A 329 -9.67 -9.34 -3.40
N HIS A 330 -8.51 -9.15 -4.01
CA HIS A 330 -7.99 -7.86 -4.44
C HIS A 330 -7.29 -8.02 -5.79
N ALA A 331 -7.63 -7.17 -6.75
CA ALA A 331 -6.96 -7.06 -8.05
C ALA A 331 -6.26 -5.71 -8.12
N THR A 332 -4.92 -5.72 -8.06
CA THR A 332 -4.13 -4.48 -8.14
C THR A 332 -4.18 -3.94 -9.54
N TRP A 333 -4.51 -2.66 -9.69
CA TRP A 333 -4.36 -1.96 -10.96
C TRP A 333 -3.12 -1.10 -10.92
N ASP A 334 -2.24 -1.27 -11.89
CA ASP A 334 -1.03 -0.46 -12.01
C ASP A 334 -0.49 -0.52 -13.44
N VAL A 335 0.52 0.30 -13.71
CA VAL A 335 1.30 0.23 -14.93
C VAL A 335 1.98 -1.13 -15.07
N TYR A 336 2.06 -1.62 -16.30
CA TYR A 336 2.62 -2.94 -16.60
C TYR A 336 4.13 -3.02 -16.32
N SER A 337 4.84 -1.88 -16.25
CA SER A 337 6.25 -1.81 -15.81
C SER A 337 6.44 -2.23 -14.34
N SER A 338 5.40 -2.21 -13.51
CA SER A 338 5.44 -2.61 -12.10
C SER A 338 5.34 -4.14 -11.86
N MET A 339 5.26 -4.96 -12.92
CA MET A 339 5.03 -6.41 -12.81
C MET A 339 6.24 -7.26 -12.39
N ASN A 340 7.28 -6.67 -11.79
CA ASN A 340 8.29 -7.42 -11.05
C ASN A 340 7.74 -7.72 -9.65
N ARG A 341 7.20 -8.92 -9.47
CA ARG A 341 6.43 -9.25 -8.27
C ARG A 341 7.18 -10.17 -7.31
N ILE A 342 7.15 -9.85 -6.01
CA ILE A 342 7.63 -10.71 -4.93
C ILE A 342 6.52 -10.89 -3.89
N PHE A 343 6.13 -12.13 -3.62
CA PHE A 343 5.28 -12.44 -2.48
C PHE A 343 6.14 -12.56 -1.21
N LYS A 344 5.83 -11.79 -0.17
CA LYS A 344 6.69 -11.63 1.01
C LYS A 344 6.02 -12.15 2.28
N HIS A 345 6.80 -12.86 3.07
CA HIS A 345 6.42 -13.34 4.40
C HIS A 345 7.44 -12.83 5.40
N TYR A 346 6.99 -12.05 6.38
CA TYR A 346 7.82 -11.51 7.44
C TYR A 346 7.40 -12.07 8.78
N GLU A 347 8.37 -12.43 9.61
CA GLU A 347 8.18 -12.64 11.04
C GLU A 347 9.09 -11.70 11.82
N VAL A 348 8.49 -10.74 12.55
CA VAL A 348 9.21 -9.62 13.18
C VAL A 348 8.90 -9.50 14.68
N PRO A 349 9.82 -8.95 15.50
CA PRO A 349 9.58 -8.73 16.91
C PRO A 349 8.71 -7.48 17.13
N LEU A 350 7.80 -7.54 18.10
CA LEU A 350 6.96 -6.41 18.47
C LEU A 350 7.47 -5.67 19.70
N PRO A 351 7.21 -4.35 19.83
CA PRO A 351 7.36 -3.67 21.10
C PRO A 351 6.39 -4.25 22.14
N PRO A 352 6.67 -4.05 23.45
CA PRO A 352 5.74 -4.45 24.50
C PRO A 352 4.36 -3.79 24.31
N PRO A 353 3.26 -4.43 24.78
CA PRO A 353 1.94 -3.82 24.74
C PRO A 353 1.89 -2.50 25.49
N SER A 354 1.08 -1.56 24.99
CA SER A 354 0.73 -0.35 25.73
C SER A 354 -0.02 -0.73 27.03
N PRO A 355 0.25 -0.10 28.18
CA PRO A 355 -0.50 -0.32 29.42
C PRO A 355 -2.00 0.01 29.29
N SER A 356 -2.37 0.85 28.32
CA SER A 356 -3.75 1.19 27.96
C SER A 356 -4.47 0.07 27.19
N SER A 357 -3.73 -0.90 26.65
CA SER A 357 -4.31 -2.01 25.90
C SER A 357 -5.09 -2.91 26.86
N SER A 358 -6.41 -2.79 26.84
CA SER A 358 -7.32 -3.67 27.55
C SER A 358 -7.36 -5.05 26.88
N SER A 359 -6.22 -5.76 26.86
CA SER A 359 -6.27 -7.18 26.56
C SER A 359 -6.93 -7.87 27.75
N SER A 360 -8.08 -8.48 27.51
CA SER A 360 -8.88 -9.23 28.49
C SER A 360 -8.22 -10.54 28.94
N ARG A 361 -6.94 -10.77 28.61
CA ARG A 361 -6.19 -11.94 29.06
C ARG A 361 -5.53 -11.66 30.42
N PRO A 362 -5.85 -12.44 31.47
CA PRO A 362 -5.23 -12.25 32.77
C PRO A 362 -3.71 -12.41 32.70
N ALA A 363 -3.01 -11.47 33.32
CA ALA A 363 -1.54 -11.36 33.34
C ALA A 363 -0.81 -12.54 34.02
N SER A 364 -1.52 -13.53 34.57
CA SER A 364 -0.93 -14.54 35.46
C SER A 364 -0.26 -15.73 34.77
N HIS A 365 -0.35 -15.88 33.44
CA HIS A 365 0.27 -17.02 32.72
C HIS A 365 0.95 -16.66 31.38
N GLN A 366 1.12 -15.38 31.06
CA GLN A 366 1.87 -15.01 29.86
C GLN A 366 3.36 -15.11 30.20
N LYS A 367 3.98 -16.26 29.88
CA LYS A 367 5.44 -16.35 29.76
C LYS A 367 5.88 -15.13 28.95
N VAL A 368 6.89 -14.42 29.45
CA VAL A 368 7.52 -13.27 28.78
C VAL A 368 8.35 -13.79 27.60
N SER A 369 7.72 -14.51 26.66
CA SER A 369 8.30 -14.74 25.34
C SER A 369 8.07 -13.50 24.50
N GLY A 370 9.09 -13.00 23.80
CA GLY A 370 8.96 -11.84 22.92
C GLY A 370 7.74 -11.98 22.00
N ARG A 371 6.86 -10.96 21.96
CA ARG A 371 5.73 -10.95 21.02
C ARG A 371 6.26 -10.82 19.60
N ARG A 372 5.67 -11.58 18.69
CA ARG A 372 6.05 -11.60 17.27
C ARG A 372 4.83 -11.41 16.40
N ARG A 373 5.05 -10.84 15.22
CA ARG A 373 4.04 -10.63 14.20
C ARG A 373 4.47 -11.31 12.91
N LYS A 374 3.64 -12.23 12.43
CA LYS A 374 3.75 -12.78 11.08
C LYS A 374 2.87 -11.96 10.15
N ILE A 375 3.43 -11.55 9.01
CA ILE A 375 2.75 -10.81 7.94
C ILE A 375 3.05 -11.51 6.62
N SER A 376 2.01 -11.72 5.82
CA SER A 376 2.12 -12.21 4.46
C SER A 376 1.49 -11.18 3.52
N MET A 377 2.18 -10.82 2.43
CA MET A 377 1.76 -9.72 1.55
C MET A 377 2.25 -9.93 0.12
N SER A 378 1.47 -9.47 -0.86
CA SER A 378 1.99 -9.26 -2.21
C SER A 378 2.81 -7.96 -2.24
N SER A 379 3.93 -7.96 -2.94
CA SER A 379 4.86 -6.83 -2.95
C SER A 379 5.74 -6.89 -4.21
N SER A 380 6.79 -6.08 -4.24
CA SER A 380 7.75 -5.97 -5.33
C SER A 380 9.18 -5.81 -4.76
N PRO A 381 10.23 -5.99 -5.58
CA PRO A 381 11.61 -5.86 -5.11
C PRO A 381 11.87 -4.49 -4.48
N GLY A 382 12.44 -4.49 -3.27
CA GLY A 382 12.83 -3.26 -2.56
C GLY A 382 11.71 -2.55 -1.77
N TYR A 383 10.45 -2.90 -2.00
CA TYR A 383 9.33 -2.42 -1.19
C TYR A 383 9.27 -3.17 0.16
N LEU A 384 9.38 -2.47 1.28
CA LEU A 384 9.28 -3.07 2.62
C LEU A 384 7.83 -3.22 3.10
N SER A 385 6.88 -2.72 2.32
CA SER A 385 5.44 -2.91 2.46
C SER A 385 4.86 -3.45 1.14
N SER A 386 3.57 -3.70 1.14
CA SER A 386 2.83 -3.78 -0.11
C SER A 386 2.57 -2.35 -0.64
N VAL A 387 2.29 -2.24 -1.94
CA VAL A 387 1.74 -1.06 -2.66
C VAL A 387 0.51 -1.51 -3.46
N ASP A 388 -0.04 -2.68 -3.14
CA ASP A 388 -1.16 -3.28 -3.86
C ASP A 388 -2.51 -2.67 -3.45
N ASP A 389 -2.99 -2.68 -2.20
CA ASP A 389 -2.43 -3.29 -0.98
C ASP A 389 -3.13 -4.59 -0.55
N TRP A 390 -2.33 -5.56 -0.10
CA TRP A 390 -2.83 -6.84 0.42
C TRP A 390 -1.95 -7.42 1.52
N TYR A 391 -2.54 -7.65 2.70
CA TYR A 391 -1.87 -8.24 3.86
C TYR A 391 -2.74 -9.28 4.57
N LEU A 392 -2.09 -10.33 5.06
CA LEU A 392 -2.60 -11.25 6.07
C LEU A 392 -1.68 -11.21 7.30
N THR A 393 -2.24 -11.18 8.50
CA THR A 393 -1.47 -11.14 9.74
C THR A 393 -1.87 -12.23 10.72
N ASN A 394 -0.94 -12.70 11.55
CA ASN A 394 -1.26 -13.64 12.64
C ASN A 394 -1.96 -13.00 13.85
N ALA A 395 -2.41 -11.75 13.75
CA ALA A 395 -3.48 -11.23 14.61
C ALA A 395 -4.87 -11.68 14.13
N GLY A 396 -4.95 -12.38 13.00
CA GLY A 396 -6.21 -12.77 12.37
C GLY A 396 -6.82 -11.65 11.52
N LEU A 397 -6.00 -10.70 11.06
CA LEU A 397 -6.46 -9.61 10.21
C LEU A 397 -6.12 -9.86 8.75
N GLY A 398 -7.12 -9.72 7.87
CA GLY A 398 -6.92 -9.43 6.46
C GLY A 398 -7.06 -7.92 6.22
N VAL A 399 -6.11 -7.32 5.50
CA VAL A 399 -6.07 -5.87 5.26
C VAL A 399 -5.82 -5.63 3.79
N LEU A 400 -6.62 -4.77 3.17
CA LEU A 400 -6.52 -4.38 1.77
C LEU A 400 -7.05 -2.96 1.56
N GLU A 401 -6.66 -2.27 0.51
CA GLU A 401 -7.26 -0.99 0.14
C GLU A 401 -7.65 -0.88 -1.35
N THR A 402 -8.31 0.21 -1.73
CA THR A 402 -8.29 0.70 -3.11
C THR A 402 -8.16 2.23 -3.10
N THR A 403 -7.33 2.78 -3.98
CA THR A 403 -7.00 4.21 -4.01
C THR A 403 -8.09 5.04 -4.66
N HIS A 404 -8.69 5.98 -3.95
CA HIS A 404 -9.74 6.84 -4.51
C HIS A 404 -9.22 8.23 -4.93
N GLY A 405 -7.99 8.60 -4.56
CA GLY A 405 -7.36 9.86 -4.95
C GLY A 405 -8.03 11.11 -4.38
N VAL A 406 -7.52 12.29 -4.77
CA VAL A 406 -7.96 13.61 -4.27
C VAL A 406 -8.14 14.62 -5.41
N PHE A 407 -9.37 15.04 -5.66
CA PHE A 407 -9.72 16.02 -6.70
C PHE A 407 -9.82 17.44 -6.16
N ASN A 408 -10.02 17.61 -4.86
CA ASN A 408 -10.00 18.90 -4.21
C ASN A 408 -8.55 19.36 -3.97
N ASN A 409 -8.07 20.20 -4.89
CA ASN A 409 -6.70 20.72 -4.87
C ASN A 409 -6.34 21.49 -3.60
N GLU A 410 -7.31 22.05 -2.87
CA GLU A 410 -7.06 22.81 -1.64
C GLU A 410 -6.47 21.92 -0.55
N LEU A 411 -6.84 20.64 -0.52
CA LEU A 411 -6.38 19.69 0.51
C LEU A 411 -4.87 19.45 0.47
N TYR A 412 -4.19 19.68 -0.65
CA TYR A 412 -2.74 19.50 -0.75
C TYR A 412 -1.93 20.52 0.07
N GLU A 413 -2.57 21.54 0.66
CA GLU A 413 -1.94 22.38 1.67
C GLU A 413 -1.52 21.58 2.94
N PHE A 414 -2.24 20.50 3.25
CA PHE A 414 -1.97 19.65 4.43
C PHE A 414 -0.84 18.63 4.22
N VAL A 415 -0.34 18.46 2.98
CA VAL A 415 0.71 17.49 2.65
C VAL A 415 2.10 18.03 3.00
N THR A 416 2.51 17.93 4.26
CA THR A 416 3.79 18.51 4.74
C THR A 416 4.84 17.43 5.03
N PRO A 417 6.14 17.76 4.99
CA PRO A 417 7.19 16.80 5.34
C PRO A 417 7.14 16.39 6.82
N LYS A 418 6.40 17.09 7.69
CA LYS A 418 6.24 16.75 9.11
C LYS A 418 5.05 15.81 9.33
N SER A 419 5.11 14.66 8.68
CA SER A 419 4.09 13.60 8.70
C SER A 419 4.76 12.23 8.53
N VAL A 420 4.00 11.15 8.66
CA VAL A 420 4.50 9.79 8.35
C VAL A 420 3.83 9.32 7.06
N LEU A 421 4.63 8.97 6.05
CA LEU A 421 4.11 8.49 4.74
C LEU A 421 3.29 7.21 4.88
N CYS A 422 2.38 6.96 3.93
CA CYS A 422 1.39 5.88 4.00
C CYS A 422 2.05 4.52 4.22
N TRP A 423 3.10 4.20 3.47
CA TRP A 423 3.79 2.91 3.55
C TRP A 423 4.35 2.58 4.95
N LEU A 424 4.81 3.60 5.70
CA LEU A 424 5.24 3.43 7.10
C LEU A 424 4.04 3.26 8.04
N ARG A 425 2.95 4.00 7.80
CA ARG A 425 1.73 3.95 8.64
C ARG A 425 1.01 2.62 8.50
N SER A 426 0.84 2.11 7.27
CA SER A 426 0.24 0.80 7.00
C SER A 426 1.06 -0.32 7.61
N LYS A 427 2.40 -0.28 7.45
CA LYS A 427 3.32 -1.24 8.07
C LYS A 427 3.27 -1.18 9.60
N ALA A 428 3.25 0.01 10.21
CA ALA A 428 3.11 0.14 11.67
C ALA A 428 1.77 -0.39 12.17
N ALA A 429 0.66 -0.15 11.45
CA ALA A 429 -0.65 -0.70 11.79
C ALA A 429 -0.68 -2.23 11.68
N ASN A 430 -0.10 -2.80 10.62
CA ASN A 430 0.04 -4.26 10.47
C ASN A 430 0.91 -4.91 11.55
N PHE A 431 1.87 -4.18 12.10
CA PHE A 431 2.71 -4.63 13.21
C PHE A 431 1.92 -4.65 14.53
N LEU A 432 1.26 -3.54 14.85
CA LEU A 432 0.71 -3.30 16.19
C LEU A 432 -0.73 -3.75 16.41
N ALA A 433 -1.56 -3.78 15.37
CA ALA A 433 -2.99 -3.96 15.52
C ALA A 433 -3.36 -5.38 15.95
N GLU A 434 -4.36 -5.49 16.81
CA GLU A 434 -4.96 -6.77 17.24
C GLU A 434 -6.42 -6.91 16.79
N ASP A 435 -7.02 -5.82 16.29
CA ASP A 435 -8.35 -5.78 15.69
C ASP A 435 -8.46 -4.63 14.66
N GLY A 436 -9.58 -4.58 13.93
CA GLY A 436 -9.80 -3.56 12.88
C GLY A 436 -9.78 -2.12 13.39
N MET A 437 -10.32 -1.87 14.59
CA MET A 437 -10.36 -0.51 15.15
C MET A 437 -8.99 -0.04 15.64
N SER A 438 -8.19 -0.91 16.24
CA SER A 438 -6.80 -0.60 16.62
C SER A 438 -5.89 -0.44 15.40
N TRP A 439 -6.16 -1.17 14.30
CA TRP A 439 -5.49 -0.95 13.01
C TRP A 439 -5.77 0.48 12.52
N ALA A 440 -7.05 0.85 12.42
CA ALA A 440 -7.46 2.18 11.98
C ALA A 440 -6.91 3.31 12.87
N ALA A 441 -6.93 3.12 14.20
CA ALA A 441 -6.38 4.09 15.15
C ALA A 441 -4.86 4.26 15.00
N THR A 442 -4.13 3.18 14.71
CA THR A 442 -2.67 3.22 14.49
C THR A 442 -2.34 3.90 13.16
N PHE A 443 -3.03 3.51 12.09
CA PHE A 443 -2.85 4.08 10.75
C PHE A 443 -3.15 5.58 10.69
N ALA A 444 -4.12 6.05 11.47
CA ALA A 444 -4.55 7.45 11.48
C ALA A 444 -3.53 8.43 12.09
N LYS A 445 -2.52 7.94 12.80
CA LYS A 445 -1.50 8.77 13.43
C LYS A 445 -0.62 9.44 12.38
N PHE A 446 -0.38 10.74 12.54
CA PHE A 446 0.52 11.53 11.70
C PHE A 446 0.22 11.41 10.19
N ASN A 447 -1.06 11.32 9.83
CA ASN A 447 -1.56 11.24 8.45
C ASN A 447 -0.82 12.22 7.52
N SER A 448 -0.22 11.69 6.46
CA SER A 448 0.51 12.44 5.43
C SER A 448 -0.40 13.09 4.39
N GLY A 449 -1.62 12.59 4.20
CA GLY A 449 -2.47 12.99 3.08
C GLY A 449 -1.95 12.51 1.73
N THR A 450 -1.18 11.43 1.72
CA THR A 450 -0.59 10.84 0.51
C THR A 450 -0.95 9.37 0.47
N TYR A 451 -1.16 8.85 -0.74
CA TYR A 451 -1.73 7.54 -0.99
C TYR A 451 -3.10 7.42 -0.29
N ASN A 452 -4.09 8.11 -0.89
CA ASN A 452 -5.39 8.34 -0.27
C ASN A 452 -6.39 7.27 -0.69
N ASP A 453 -6.62 6.32 0.24
CA ASP A 453 -7.32 5.08 -0.05
C ASP A 453 -8.53 4.83 0.86
N GLN A 454 -9.37 3.89 0.41
CA GLN A 454 -10.32 3.19 1.26
C GLN A 454 -9.71 1.87 1.75
N TRP A 455 -9.28 1.86 3.02
CA TRP A 455 -8.78 0.68 3.71
C TRP A 455 -9.91 -0.17 4.28
N MET A 456 -9.82 -1.48 4.08
CA MET A 456 -10.76 -2.49 4.53
C MET A 456 -10.03 -3.48 5.44
N ILE A 457 -10.50 -3.61 6.68
CA ILE A 457 -9.88 -4.47 7.69
C ILE A 457 -10.89 -5.54 8.11
N ILE A 458 -10.54 -6.78 7.81
CA ILE A 458 -11.32 -7.99 8.10
C ILE A 458 -10.74 -8.62 9.36
N ASP A 459 -11.48 -8.59 10.46
CA ASP A 459 -11.10 -9.24 11.71
C ASP A 459 -11.74 -10.64 11.77
N THR A 460 -10.96 -11.65 11.39
CA THR A 460 -11.43 -13.04 11.33
C THR A 460 -11.75 -13.65 12.69
N ASN A 461 -11.26 -13.06 13.79
CA ASN A 461 -11.64 -13.48 15.16
C ASN A 461 -13.10 -13.14 15.46
N LYS A 462 -13.69 -12.23 14.70
CA LYS A 462 -15.04 -11.75 14.88
C LYS A 462 -16.01 -12.26 13.83
N PHE A 463 -15.56 -13.11 12.92
CA PHE A 463 -16.43 -13.87 12.01
C PHE A 463 -16.76 -15.23 12.63
N LEU A 464 -18.04 -15.51 12.81
CA LEU A 464 -18.52 -16.81 13.28
C LEU A 464 -19.22 -17.54 12.11
N PRO A 465 -18.68 -18.68 11.64
CA PRO A 465 -19.35 -19.50 10.63
C PRO A 465 -20.80 -19.81 11.00
N GLY A 466 -21.70 -19.72 10.01
CA GLY A 466 -23.14 -19.86 10.15
C GLY A 466 -23.85 -18.62 10.71
N THR A 467 -23.13 -17.57 11.14
CA THR A 467 -23.72 -16.35 11.73
C THR A 467 -23.26 -15.06 11.04
N GLY A 468 -21.97 -14.92 10.72
CA GLY A 468 -21.39 -13.69 10.13
C GLY A 468 -20.51 -12.90 11.11
N PHE A 469 -20.26 -11.63 10.79
CA PHE A 469 -19.43 -10.76 11.62
C PHE A 469 -20.17 -10.26 12.87
N SER A 470 -19.50 -10.32 14.02
CA SER A 470 -19.88 -9.55 15.21
C SER A 470 -19.43 -8.09 15.08
N LYS A 471 -19.87 -7.22 16.01
CA LYS A 471 -19.49 -5.80 16.04
C LYS A 471 -17.97 -5.62 15.97
N ASN A 472 -17.49 -4.66 15.18
CA ASN A 472 -16.09 -4.38 14.87
C ASN A 472 -15.36 -5.54 14.18
N GLY A 473 -16.08 -6.44 13.49
CA GLY A 473 -15.51 -7.53 12.70
C GLY A 473 -15.10 -7.13 11.29
N PHE A 474 -15.69 -6.05 10.76
CA PHE A 474 -15.31 -5.45 9.49
C PHE A 474 -15.23 -3.92 9.65
N THR A 475 -14.03 -3.37 9.56
CA THR A 475 -13.77 -1.92 9.71
C THR A 475 -13.38 -1.33 8.37
N VAL A 476 -13.92 -0.16 8.04
CA VAL A 476 -13.54 0.61 6.84
C VAL A 476 -12.99 1.97 7.27
N LEU A 477 -11.88 2.36 6.67
CA LEU A 477 -11.23 3.66 6.85
C LEU A 477 -11.05 4.35 5.50
N GLU A 478 -11.33 5.64 5.41
CA GLU A 478 -10.99 6.46 4.23
C GLU A 478 -10.12 7.64 4.63
N GLN A 479 -9.04 7.86 3.88
CA GLN A 479 -8.06 8.91 4.14
C GLN A 479 -8.13 10.04 3.10
N LEU A 480 -7.95 11.28 3.56
CA LEU A 480 -7.64 12.45 2.75
C LEU A 480 -6.54 13.27 3.46
N PRO A 481 -5.90 14.24 2.78
CA PRO A 481 -5.06 15.22 3.46
C PRO A 481 -5.84 15.96 4.56
N GLY A 482 -5.35 15.85 5.80
CA GLY A 482 -5.96 16.48 6.97
C GLY A 482 -7.26 15.84 7.48
N TYR A 483 -7.68 14.69 6.94
CA TYR A 483 -8.96 14.07 7.31
C TYR A 483 -8.93 12.55 7.21
N ILE A 484 -9.51 11.87 8.19
CA ILE A 484 -9.74 10.42 8.18
C ILE A 484 -11.15 10.14 8.67
N HIS A 485 -11.86 9.26 7.98
CA HIS A 485 -13.13 8.68 8.40
C HIS A 485 -12.91 7.21 8.76
N VAL A 486 -13.46 6.73 9.88
CA VAL A 486 -13.43 5.31 10.28
C VAL A 486 -14.81 4.88 10.73
N GLU A 487 -15.30 3.74 10.23
CA GLU A 487 -16.58 3.17 10.66
C GLU A 487 -16.52 1.62 10.75
N ASP A 488 -17.30 1.07 11.70
CA ASP A 488 -17.58 -0.37 11.77
C ASP A 488 -18.70 -0.73 10.78
N MET A 489 -18.33 -1.45 9.72
CA MET A 489 -19.21 -1.84 8.63
C MET A 489 -19.74 -3.28 8.75
N SER A 490 -19.55 -3.93 9.91
CA SER A 490 -20.00 -5.31 10.17
C SER A 490 -21.50 -5.51 9.92
N THR A 491 -22.32 -4.55 10.38
CA THR A 491 -23.79 -4.62 10.16
C THR A 491 -24.15 -4.53 8.68
N VAL A 492 -23.44 -3.67 7.93
CA VAL A 492 -23.68 -3.46 6.51
C VAL A 492 -23.31 -4.72 5.73
N ILE A 493 -22.09 -5.24 5.90
CA ILE A 493 -21.63 -6.42 5.15
C ILE A 493 -22.45 -7.68 5.48
N ASN A 494 -22.89 -7.88 6.73
CA ASN A 494 -23.80 -8.97 7.08
C ASN A 494 -25.16 -8.85 6.37
N SER A 495 -25.68 -7.63 6.22
CA SER A 495 -26.99 -7.40 5.61
C SER A 495 -26.98 -7.48 4.08
N VAL A 496 -25.91 -6.99 3.45
CA VAL A 496 -25.73 -6.96 2.00
C VAL A 496 -25.15 -8.28 1.49
N GLY A 497 -24.36 -8.97 2.31
CA GLY A 497 -23.65 -10.20 1.97
C GLY A 497 -22.29 -9.99 1.30
N TYR A 498 -21.97 -8.76 0.88
CA TYR A 498 -20.67 -8.42 0.30
C TYR A 498 -20.31 -6.94 0.54
N TRP A 499 -19.03 -6.63 0.36
CA TRP A 499 -18.48 -5.28 0.25
C TRP A 499 -17.62 -5.21 -1.02
N GLY A 500 -17.91 -4.26 -1.92
CA GLY A 500 -17.09 -3.99 -3.10
C GLY A 500 -16.39 -2.65 -2.98
N SER A 501 -15.12 -2.58 -3.36
CA SER A 501 -14.32 -1.34 -3.39
C SER A 501 -13.69 -1.15 -4.77
N TYR A 502 -13.71 0.09 -5.27
CA TYR A 502 -13.47 0.39 -6.68
C TYR A 502 -13.20 1.89 -6.92
N ASN A 503 -12.38 2.49 -6.05
CA ASN A 503 -11.81 3.84 -6.22
C ASN A 503 -12.77 5.03 -6.17
N VAL A 504 -13.99 4.82 -5.67
CA VAL A 504 -14.90 5.92 -5.36
C VAL A 504 -15.12 5.89 -3.85
N PRO A 505 -15.00 7.02 -3.12
CA PRO A 505 -15.24 7.03 -1.70
C PRO A 505 -16.68 6.61 -1.36
N TYR A 506 -16.83 5.75 -0.38
CA TYR A 506 -18.09 5.27 0.18
C TYR A 506 -18.69 6.30 1.14
N PHE A 507 -17.89 6.87 2.05
CA PHE A 507 -18.42 7.79 3.05
C PHE A 507 -18.75 9.13 2.40
N ALA A 508 -19.99 9.59 2.59
CA ALA A 508 -20.47 10.84 2.00
C ALA A 508 -19.56 12.04 2.31
N SER A 509 -19.03 12.10 3.54
CA SER A 509 -18.09 13.15 3.94
C SER A 509 -16.77 13.11 3.16
N THR A 510 -16.24 11.91 2.89
CA THR A 510 -15.01 11.75 2.10
C THR A 510 -15.29 12.08 0.64
N TYR A 511 -16.39 11.56 0.07
CA TYR A 511 -16.85 11.83 -1.30
C TYR A 511 -17.03 13.33 -1.58
N GLU A 512 -17.58 14.09 -0.63
CA GLU A 512 -17.71 15.54 -0.74
C GLU A 512 -16.36 16.26 -0.63
N ARG A 513 -15.58 15.97 0.42
CA ARG A 513 -14.31 16.67 0.70
C ARG A 513 -13.26 16.44 -0.37
N SER A 514 -13.17 15.21 -0.86
CA SER A 514 -12.25 14.80 -1.92
C SER A 514 -12.53 15.47 -3.26
N GLY A 515 -13.69 16.10 -3.45
CA GLY A 515 -14.08 16.74 -4.71
C GLY A 515 -14.84 15.84 -5.68
N PHE A 516 -15.12 14.57 -5.34
CA PHE A 516 -15.91 13.69 -6.21
C PHE A 516 -17.32 14.22 -6.47
N LEU A 517 -18.01 14.76 -5.45
CA LEU A 517 -19.34 15.35 -5.66
C LEU A 517 -19.31 16.51 -6.65
N ALA A 518 -18.32 17.40 -6.52
CA ALA A 518 -18.16 18.53 -7.43
C ALA A 518 -17.92 18.05 -8.86
N ALA A 519 -17.09 17.02 -9.02
CA ALA A 519 -16.78 16.46 -10.33
C ALA A 519 -17.95 15.67 -10.95
N TYR A 520 -18.72 14.94 -10.14
CA TYR A 520 -19.97 14.32 -10.58
C TYR A 520 -20.94 15.37 -11.11
N ILE A 521 -21.12 16.49 -10.40
CA ILE A 521 -21.99 17.59 -10.85
C ILE A 521 -21.45 18.23 -12.14
N SER A 522 -20.15 18.53 -12.21
CA SER A 522 -19.55 19.21 -13.36
C SER A 522 -19.51 18.36 -14.63
N THR A 523 -19.52 17.04 -14.50
CA THR A 523 -19.54 16.09 -15.64
C THR A 523 -20.96 15.71 -16.07
N ASN A 524 -21.93 16.59 -15.83
CA ASN A 524 -23.35 16.34 -16.09
C ASN A 524 -23.84 15.02 -15.46
N ARG A 525 -23.38 14.74 -14.23
CA ARG A 525 -23.74 13.54 -13.45
C ARG A 525 -23.34 12.24 -14.13
N SER A 526 -22.13 12.18 -14.70
CA SER A 526 -21.58 10.95 -15.25
C SER A 526 -21.49 9.85 -14.18
N GLU A 527 -21.96 8.65 -14.51
CA GLU A 527 -21.99 7.51 -13.58
C GLU A 527 -20.59 7.06 -13.14
N SER A 528 -19.53 7.37 -13.91
CA SER A 528 -18.15 7.05 -13.55
C SER A 528 -17.70 7.65 -12.22
N TRP A 529 -18.33 8.75 -11.78
CA TRP A 529 -18.08 9.39 -10.50
C TRP A 529 -19.01 8.94 -9.38
N SER A 530 -19.99 8.09 -9.68
CA SER A 530 -21.00 7.64 -8.72
C SER A 530 -20.54 6.37 -8.03
N HIS A 531 -20.46 6.39 -6.70
CA HIS A 531 -20.14 5.19 -5.93
C HIS A 531 -21.12 4.04 -6.23
N ALA A 532 -22.41 4.35 -6.42
CA ALA A 532 -23.42 3.32 -6.64
C ALA A 532 -23.55 2.88 -8.11
N ASN A 533 -23.12 3.70 -9.07
CA ASN A 533 -23.46 3.51 -10.49
C ASN A 533 -22.25 3.39 -11.42
N CYS A 534 -21.02 3.55 -10.95
CA CYS A 534 -19.86 3.31 -11.79
C CYS A 534 -19.83 1.84 -12.27
N THR A 535 -19.09 1.56 -13.35
CA THR A 535 -19.13 0.23 -13.99
C THR A 535 -18.83 -0.90 -13.03
N ARG A 536 -17.79 -0.77 -12.19
CA ARG A 536 -17.42 -1.80 -11.22
C ARG A 536 -18.46 -1.98 -10.12
N ALA A 537 -19.10 -0.91 -9.66
CA ALA A 537 -20.23 -0.99 -8.73
C ALA A 537 -21.37 -1.84 -9.31
N LYS A 538 -21.73 -1.59 -10.57
CA LYS A 538 -22.78 -2.33 -11.28
C LYS A 538 -22.40 -3.80 -11.53
N ILE A 539 -21.15 -4.08 -11.89
CA ILE A 539 -20.66 -5.45 -12.05
C ILE A 539 -20.73 -6.19 -10.71
N PHE A 540 -20.22 -5.61 -9.62
CA PHE A 540 -20.28 -6.25 -8.31
C PHE A 540 -21.73 -6.42 -7.82
N GLN A 541 -22.61 -5.45 -8.04
CA GLN A 541 -24.02 -5.58 -7.72
C GLN A 541 -24.68 -6.77 -8.44
N ARG A 542 -24.32 -7.01 -9.71
CA ARG A 542 -24.83 -8.12 -10.51
C ARG A 542 -24.21 -9.47 -10.08
N ASP A 543 -22.90 -9.51 -9.86
CA ASP A 543 -22.13 -10.76 -9.87
C ASP A 543 -21.63 -11.21 -8.49
N ALA A 544 -21.41 -10.31 -7.53
CA ALA A 544 -21.00 -10.69 -6.17
C ALA A 544 -21.97 -11.68 -5.50
N PRO A 545 -23.30 -11.58 -5.66
CA PRO A 545 -24.23 -12.59 -5.14
C PRO A 545 -24.03 -14.01 -5.71
N GLN A 546 -23.39 -14.13 -6.88
CA GLN A 546 -23.11 -15.43 -7.53
C GLN A 546 -21.80 -16.08 -7.02
N VAL A 547 -20.98 -15.35 -6.25
CA VAL A 547 -19.78 -15.91 -5.63
C VAL A 547 -20.20 -16.82 -4.48
N LYS A 548 -19.98 -18.12 -4.65
CA LYS A 548 -20.36 -19.19 -3.70
C LYS A 548 -19.16 -20.01 -3.23
N SER A 549 -17.96 -19.72 -3.74
CA SER A 549 -16.73 -20.42 -3.45
C SER A 549 -15.52 -19.50 -3.67
N LEU A 550 -14.35 -19.92 -3.19
CA LEU A 550 -13.08 -19.25 -3.48
C LEU A 550 -12.78 -19.23 -4.99
N ASP A 551 -13.15 -20.27 -5.74
CA ASP A 551 -12.96 -20.31 -7.20
C ASP A 551 -13.87 -19.33 -7.93
N ASP A 552 -15.09 -19.11 -7.46
CA ASP A 552 -15.95 -18.06 -8.02
C ASP A 552 -15.34 -16.67 -7.75
N LEU A 553 -14.73 -16.50 -6.57
CA LEU A 553 -14.00 -15.26 -6.23
C LEU A 553 -12.80 -15.05 -7.16
N LYS A 554 -12.01 -16.09 -7.46
CA LYS A 554 -10.91 -16.02 -8.44
C LYS A 554 -11.40 -15.50 -9.78
N ARG A 555 -12.50 -16.05 -10.29
CA ARG A 555 -13.08 -15.64 -11.59
C ARG A 555 -13.54 -14.18 -11.59
N ILE A 556 -14.22 -13.71 -10.54
CA ILE A 556 -14.68 -12.31 -10.50
C ILE A 556 -13.52 -11.33 -10.33
N MET A 557 -12.47 -11.68 -9.58
CA MET A 557 -11.27 -10.84 -9.46
C MET A 557 -10.46 -10.77 -10.75
N ARG A 558 -10.63 -11.72 -11.67
CA ARG A 558 -10.06 -11.73 -13.02
C ARG A 558 -11.04 -11.28 -14.10
N TYR A 559 -12.26 -10.87 -13.72
CA TYR A 559 -13.34 -10.66 -14.68
C TYR A 559 -13.10 -9.44 -15.56
N ASN A 560 -13.06 -9.69 -16.87
CA ASN A 560 -13.10 -8.67 -17.91
C ASN A 560 -13.62 -9.26 -19.22
N ASN A 561 -14.93 -9.12 -19.42
CA ASN A 561 -15.60 -9.56 -20.64
C ASN A 561 -16.08 -8.37 -21.49
N TRP A 562 -15.25 -7.32 -21.60
CA TRP A 562 -15.69 -6.02 -22.10
C TRP A 562 -16.34 -6.01 -23.49
N ARG A 563 -16.01 -7.00 -24.33
CA ARG A 563 -16.58 -7.17 -25.67
C ARG A 563 -18.02 -7.67 -25.66
N GLU A 564 -18.49 -8.29 -24.59
CA GLU A 564 -19.83 -8.88 -24.51
C GLU A 564 -20.63 -8.31 -23.33
N ASP A 565 -19.97 -7.87 -22.26
CA ASP A 565 -20.64 -7.28 -21.10
C ASP A 565 -21.16 -5.87 -21.42
N PRO A 566 -22.48 -5.64 -21.39
CA PRO A 566 -23.04 -4.31 -21.65
C PRO A 566 -22.63 -3.28 -20.60
N LEU A 567 -22.27 -3.68 -19.37
CA LEU A 567 -21.82 -2.76 -18.33
C LEU A 567 -20.45 -2.14 -18.63
N SER A 568 -19.63 -2.85 -19.42
CA SER A 568 -18.32 -2.35 -19.84
C SER A 568 -18.42 -1.28 -20.94
N SER A 569 -19.59 -1.10 -21.57
CA SER A 569 -19.79 -0.13 -22.65
C SER A 569 -18.74 -0.24 -23.77
N ARG A 570 -18.30 -1.46 -24.09
CA ARG A 570 -17.24 -1.75 -25.09
C ARG A 570 -15.87 -1.13 -24.77
N HIS A 571 -15.56 -0.93 -23.50
CA HIS A 571 -14.24 -0.48 -23.04
C HIS A 571 -13.55 -1.54 -22.17
N ALA A 572 -12.35 -1.94 -22.57
CA ALA A 572 -11.54 -2.94 -21.87
C ALA A 572 -11.07 -2.48 -20.48
N SER A 573 -11.02 -1.17 -20.26
CA SER A 573 -10.77 -0.54 -18.96
C SER A 573 -11.96 -0.62 -17.99
N HIS A 574 -13.17 -0.83 -18.49
CA HIS A 574 -14.41 -0.82 -17.72
C HIS A 574 -14.78 -2.22 -17.20
N ALA A 575 -13.92 -2.80 -16.37
CA ALA A 575 -14.09 -4.14 -15.80
C ALA A 575 -13.58 -4.20 -14.36
N VAL A 576 -13.66 -5.38 -13.70
CA VAL A 576 -13.05 -5.59 -12.37
C VAL A 576 -11.53 -5.74 -12.51
N ALA A 577 -11.08 -6.48 -13.52
CA ALA A 577 -9.69 -6.59 -13.91
C ALA A 577 -9.44 -5.83 -15.23
N SER A 578 -9.20 -4.52 -15.16
CA SER A 578 -9.07 -3.67 -16.36
C SER A 578 -7.92 -4.10 -17.29
N ARG A 579 -8.07 -3.79 -18.58
CA ARG A 579 -7.10 -4.06 -19.65
C ARG A 579 -6.98 -2.84 -20.57
N TYR A 580 -6.32 -1.77 -20.12
CA TYR A 580 -6.20 -0.55 -20.92
C TYR A 580 -5.40 -0.77 -22.22
N ASP A 581 -4.56 -1.79 -22.25
CA ASP A 581 -3.76 -2.18 -23.42
C ASP A 581 -4.62 -2.73 -24.57
N LEU A 582 -5.89 -3.07 -24.29
CA LEU A 582 -6.84 -3.55 -25.28
C LEU A 582 -7.84 -2.48 -25.74
N GLU A 583 -7.70 -1.22 -25.29
CA GLU A 583 -8.52 -0.11 -25.78
C GLU A 583 -8.21 0.20 -27.25
N GLU A 584 -9.26 0.35 -28.06
CA GLU A 584 -9.13 0.68 -29.49
C GLU A 584 -8.86 2.18 -29.72
N ASP A 585 -9.35 3.05 -28.84
CA ASP A 585 -9.07 4.49 -28.90
C ASP A 585 -7.65 4.76 -28.37
N PRO A 586 -6.74 5.31 -29.21
CA PRO A 586 -5.37 5.65 -28.78
C PRO A 586 -5.30 6.61 -27.59
N GLN A 587 -6.35 7.40 -27.33
CA GLN A 587 -6.42 8.28 -26.15
C GLN A 587 -6.62 7.50 -24.85
N TRP A 588 -7.22 6.31 -24.92
CA TRP A 588 -7.59 5.49 -23.76
C TRP A 588 -6.57 4.38 -23.55
N PHE A 589 -5.90 3.94 -24.62
CA PHE A 589 -4.80 3.00 -24.58
C PHE A 589 -3.74 3.38 -23.51
N ALA A 590 -3.33 2.38 -22.74
CA ALA A 590 -2.19 2.45 -21.83
C ALA A 590 -1.68 1.03 -21.53
N LEU A 591 -0.40 0.89 -21.21
CA LEU A 591 0.15 -0.34 -20.65
C LEU A 591 -0.12 -0.37 -19.15
N ASP A 592 -1.40 -0.54 -18.82
CA ASP A 592 -1.98 -0.34 -17.50
C ASP A 592 -3.23 -1.22 -17.32
N GLY A 593 -3.60 -1.47 -16.08
CA GLY A 593 -4.80 -2.18 -15.68
C GLY A 593 -4.50 -3.17 -14.58
N ALA A 594 -5.34 -4.20 -14.42
CA ALA A 594 -5.11 -5.19 -13.40
C ALA A 594 -3.83 -6.00 -13.67
N ILE A 595 -2.85 -5.93 -12.76
CA ILE A 595 -1.56 -6.63 -12.87
C ILE A 595 -1.48 -7.89 -12.00
N ASP A 596 -2.52 -8.18 -11.22
CA ASP A 596 -2.66 -9.42 -10.46
C ASP A 596 -4.10 -9.70 -10.03
N ALA A 597 -4.28 -10.82 -9.33
CA ALA A 597 -5.33 -10.98 -8.34
C ALA A 597 -4.81 -11.82 -7.16
N LYS A 598 -5.19 -11.46 -5.94
CA LYS A 598 -4.99 -12.24 -4.71
C LYS A 598 -6.34 -12.60 -4.10
N VAL A 599 -6.50 -13.82 -3.62
CA VAL A 599 -7.72 -14.28 -2.94
C VAL A 599 -7.40 -15.14 -1.73
N THR A 600 -8.23 -15.05 -0.70
CA THR A 600 -8.20 -15.99 0.43
C THR A 600 -9.59 -16.10 1.08
N SER A 601 -9.67 -16.84 2.18
CA SER A 601 -10.86 -16.96 3.00
C SER A 601 -10.55 -17.08 4.48
N TRP A 602 -11.59 -17.01 5.31
CA TRP A 602 -11.45 -17.19 6.75
C TRP A 602 -10.91 -18.60 7.08
N SER A 603 -11.35 -19.63 6.34
CA SER A 603 -10.85 -21.00 6.53
C SER A 603 -9.41 -21.21 6.10
N ARG A 604 -8.86 -20.35 5.22
CA ARG A 604 -7.45 -20.42 4.76
C ARG A 604 -6.50 -19.60 5.62
N LEU A 605 -7.01 -18.60 6.33
CA LEU A 605 -6.20 -17.85 7.29
C LEU A 605 -5.88 -18.70 8.54
N ARG A 606 -6.77 -19.64 8.91
CA ARG A 606 -6.70 -20.48 10.12
C ARG A 606 -6.38 -21.94 9.78
N GLU A 607 -5.62 -22.62 10.64
CA GLU A 607 -5.56 -24.09 10.62
C GLU A 607 -6.90 -24.65 11.08
N GLN A 608 -7.58 -25.46 10.24
CA GLN A 608 -8.78 -26.16 10.67
C GLN A 608 -8.43 -27.54 11.22
N GLN A 609 -8.57 -27.73 12.53
CA GLN A 609 -8.64 -29.07 13.12
C GLN A 609 -10.09 -29.47 13.38
N ASN A 610 -10.41 -30.77 13.23
CA ASN A 610 -11.77 -31.27 13.48
C ASN A 610 -12.19 -31.00 14.93
N GLY A 611 -13.19 -30.15 15.12
CA GLY A 611 -13.69 -29.74 16.45
C GLY A 611 -13.02 -28.49 17.04
N ASP A 612 -12.25 -27.75 16.24
CA ASP A 612 -11.57 -26.52 16.66
C ASP A 612 -12.58 -25.39 16.98
N ASP A 613 -12.37 -24.75 18.13
CA ASP A 613 -13.12 -23.57 18.60
C ASP A 613 -12.60 -22.26 18.00
N GLY A 614 -11.67 -22.36 17.03
CA GLY A 614 -11.02 -21.23 16.38
C GLY A 614 -9.71 -20.83 17.07
N SER A 615 -9.10 -21.71 17.86
CA SER A 615 -7.85 -21.44 18.60
C SER A 615 -6.57 -21.98 17.93
N GLY A 616 -6.69 -22.66 16.78
CA GLY A 616 -5.55 -23.11 15.96
C GLY A 616 -4.64 -21.97 15.46
N PRO A 617 -3.37 -22.26 15.14
CA PRO A 617 -2.43 -21.26 14.64
C PRO A 617 -2.84 -20.74 13.25
N TYR A 618 -2.42 -19.50 12.94
CA TYR A 618 -2.65 -18.89 11.64
C TYR A 618 -1.67 -19.42 10.59
N GLN A 619 -2.19 -19.80 9.41
CA GLN A 619 -1.37 -20.29 8.28
C GLN A 619 -1.03 -19.19 7.27
N LEU A 620 -1.79 -18.08 7.26
CA LEU A 620 -1.59 -16.93 6.35
C LEU A 620 -1.51 -17.33 4.87
N VAL A 621 -2.41 -18.22 4.43
CA VAL A 621 -2.42 -18.71 3.05
C VAL A 621 -3.31 -17.84 2.18
N CYS A 622 -2.84 -17.50 0.98
CA CYS A 622 -3.69 -16.98 -0.10
C CYS A 622 -3.32 -17.63 -1.43
N GLU A 623 -4.19 -17.50 -2.43
CA GLU A 623 -3.86 -17.82 -3.81
C GLU A 623 -3.67 -16.53 -4.61
N ALA A 624 -2.59 -16.44 -5.37
CA ALA A 624 -2.25 -15.26 -6.16
C ALA A 624 -1.91 -15.61 -7.61
N VAL A 625 -2.31 -14.76 -8.55
CA VAL A 625 -1.93 -14.83 -9.97
C VAL A 625 -1.36 -13.48 -10.38
N SER A 626 -0.25 -13.50 -11.11
CA SER A 626 0.41 -12.30 -11.64
C SER A 626 0.07 -12.08 -13.11
N GLY A 627 0.08 -10.82 -13.53
CA GLY A 627 -0.12 -10.37 -14.90
C GLY A 627 -1.57 -10.03 -15.24
N PRO A 628 -1.80 -9.41 -16.40
CA PRO A 628 -3.15 -9.01 -16.85
C PRO A 628 -4.09 -10.20 -17.07
N THR A 629 -5.40 -9.95 -16.96
CA THR A 629 -6.40 -11.02 -17.16
C THR A 629 -6.40 -11.55 -18.58
N CYS A 630 -6.25 -12.87 -18.74
CA CYS A 630 -6.39 -13.60 -19.99
C CYS A 630 -7.58 -14.58 -20.00
N ASP A 631 -8.40 -14.59 -18.94
CA ASP A 631 -9.53 -15.52 -18.79
C ASP A 631 -10.53 -15.39 -19.96
N GLN A 632 -10.73 -14.16 -20.44
CA GLN A 632 -11.67 -13.79 -21.50
C GLN A 632 -11.03 -12.87 -22.55
N ASN A 633 -9.72 -12.66 -22.45
CA ASN A 633 -8.95 -11.75 -23.27
C ASN A 633 -7.67 -12.41 -23.78
N PRO A 634 -7.06 -11.90 -24.85
CA PRO A 634 -5.73 -12.37 -25.26
C PRO A 634 -4.72 -12.22 -24.13
N VAL A 635 -3.78 -13.17 -24.05
CA VAL A 635 -2.61 -13.08 -23.19
C VAL A 635 -1.82 -11.81 -23.52
N PHE A 636 -1.36 -11.10 -22.47
CA PHE A 636 -0.46 -9.97 -22.64
C PHE A 636 0.98 -10.45 -22.88
N GLU A 637 1.65 -9.84 -23.87
CA GLU A 637 3.03 -10.15 -24.23
C GLU A 637 3.82 -8.87 -24.55
N TRP A 638 5.03 -8.75 -24.00
CA TRP A 638 6.02 -7.73 -24.35
C TRP A 638 6.61 -7.98 -25.74
N THR A 639 5.81 -7.72 -26.79
CA THR A 639 6.27 -7.75 -28.18
C THR A 639 7.20 -6.56 -28.49
N ASP A 640 8.02 -6.63 -29.55
CA ASP A 640 8.90 -5.53 -29.97
C ASP A 640 8.20 -4.17 -30.03
N LYS A 641 6.93 -4.15 -30.50
CA LYS A 641 6.12 -2.93 -30.59
C LYS A 641 5.76 -2.38 -29.20
N VAL A 642 5.43 -3.25 -28.25
CA VAL A 642 5.01 -2.89 -26.89
C VAL A 642 6.22 -2.52 -26.04
N THR A 643 7.32 -3.27 -26.19
CA THR A 643 8.63 -3.03 -25.58
C THR A 643 9.16 -1.62 -25.87
N ALA A 644 8.90 -1.08 -27.06
CA ALA A 644 9.29 0.28 -27.41
C ALA A 644 8.51 1.38 -26.64
N LEU A 645 7.43 1.04 -25.91
CA LEU A 645 6.55 1.99 -25.24
C LEU A 645 6.82 2.14 -23.74
N SER A 646 7.45 1.14 -23.09
CA SER A 646 7.62 1.15 -21.63
C SER A 646 8.76 0.23 -21.16
N PRO A 647 9.52 0.63 -20.12
CA PRO A 647 10.52 -0.22 -19.50
C PRO A 647 9.88 -1.40 -18.76
N HIS A 648 10.54 -2.56 -18.82
CA HIS A 648 10.08 -3.80 -18.18
C HIS A 648 11.27 -4.71 -17.83
N PHE A 649 12.36 -4.11 -17.34
CA PHE A 649 13.56 -4.82 -16.93
C PHE A 649 13.20 -5.92 -15.93
N GLY A 650 13.73 -7.12 -16.12
CA GLY A 650 13.51 -8.28 -15.25
C GLY A 650 12.19 -9.03 -15.43
N GLN A 651 11.26 -8.51 -16.22
CA GLN A 651 9.94 -9.12 -16.35
C GLN A 651 9.92 -10.34 -17.29
N PRO A 652 8.99 -11.29 -17.09
CA PRO A 652 8.66 -12.29 -18.10
C PRO A 652 8.08 -11.64 -19.36
N ASN A 653 8.38 -12.18 -20.55
CA ASN A 653 7.82 -11.63 -21.79
C ASN A 653 6.33 -11.98 -21.98
N HIS A 654 5.86 -13.11 -21.44
CA HIS A 654 4.53 -13.67 -21.71
C HIS A 654 3.80 -13.97 -20.40
N PHE A 655 2.68 -13.28 -20.14
CA PHE A 655 1.95 -13.31 -18.87
C PHE A 655 0.74 -14.27 -18.92
N ASN A 656 1.00 -15.56 -19.04
CA ASN A 656 -0.02 -16.61 -19.00
C ASN A 656 0.10 -17.46 -17.73
N PHE A 657 0.10 -16.80 -16.57
CA PHE A 657 0.20 -17.46 -15.27
C PHE A 657 -1.16 -17.86 -14.73
N THR A 658 -1.16 -18.86 -13.85
CA THR A 658 -2.34 -19.32 -13.12
C THR A 658 -2.26 -18.91 -11.65
N PHE A 659 -3.33 -19.14 -10.88
CA PHE A 659 -3.26 -18.97 -9.42
C PHE A 659 -2.29 -19.98 -8.81
N HIS A 660 -1.43 -19.48 -7.93
CA HIS A 660 -0.50 -20.26 -7.11
C HIS A 660 -0.75 -19.97 -5.64
N GLU A 661 -0.61 -21.00 -4.81
CA GLU A 661 -0.71 -20.86 -3.36
C GLU A 661 0.55 -20.19 -2.82
N MET A 662 0.36 -19.15 -2.00
CA MET A 662 1.41 -18.41 -1.31
C MET A 662 1.29 -18.71 0.18
N VAL A 663 2.30 -19.37 0.74
CA VAL A 663 2.25 -19.96 2.08
C VAL A 663 3.32 -19.35 2.98
N SER A 664 2.91 -18.88 4.16
CA SER A 664 3.86 -18.58 5.22
C SER A 664 4.39 -19.89 5.80
N HIS A 665 5.70 -20.10 5.72
CA HIS A 665 6.35 -21.20 6.44
C HIS A 665 6.44 -20.93 7.95
#